data_AF-A0A7J5F8U5-F1
#
_entry.id   AF-A0A7J5F8U5-F1
#
_cell.length_a   1.000
_cell.length_b   1.000
_cell.length_c   1.000
_cell.angle_alpha   90.00
_cell.angle_beta   90.00
_cell.angle_gamma   90.00
#
_symmetry.space_group_name_H-M   'P 1'
#
loop_
_entity.id
_entity.type
_entity.pdbx_description
1 polymer ?
#
loop_
_entity_poly.entity_id
_entity_poly.type
_entity_poly.pdbx_seq_one_letter_code
_entity_poly.pdbx_strand_id
1 'polypeptide(L)'
;MTHTSEKHFTDEELELVTRGKADGMYMKAPNGSPTSLDERQWVQVRTRAFKNWFGDWENAPEAASRIVDENGEPLVVHHGTPLRRDQITPERGWQRDGITYIPQKAPFHTFKGGEYSGLIFTSVDAEKARGIAETRAMSIPDDKYGNEQWTEEGYVYDLYVNSRNPFDPKDGQAVKKILQSLGSEIPVLSFYGGKGDTVSPEKALELASSERNCWMLTETPEFLSKVREAGYDGLVGYDEGVKYIAVMSPGQLKDAYENTGAFSTSNDDIRFRQVYHGSPASFGHFDHAFTGTGEGAQAYGWGTYVTEVEGIARKYAATGIKRGKHITYDGEPLSPVLDNEYYFDEVWRIWKRQILSSTDVDSLKRNISSVYMDGRTASAYSGRRKAFERQKQELLSDIDAGRIRIEPPRHLYTVEIPEDNGRNYLYWDRPVSPEQQGRIFLQLRKERLFWPELTVEFWNGKSHVWNSGKEFYSLLDYMFMNPDRDTDSQQLASGFLSRAGFTGIDYPAECSTGGRADGARNYVIFSEADLKITAHERFRFIGEKGASRLDRSEGASLRLENLAVAREMEKSGKDAGTIKTATGWERGADSKWRYETADFEYHPAGDLGYSRLLERQSWHGEFENLLDRQIEGETLSEAEWKRFEELTELAAGLKEQDALRERIYLDDYVKDDELFQAYPEMKRTRLEFVDLPSADYCGAYLHPDNRIVINISRADDVRPVLAHEIQHAIQAMEGFARGSNPGEFKNTAENVILDIVRATDGRILEGGGFDNTPDGIFAALNRETAYGGTILRDNSSSLDAVAGKYGYETIFDLVNDIGSFRSSIQEYLSTAGEVEARNVESRLDFTSAQRRNTLAVSTEDIARDGQIFLSRDAQMDEFARHVSFLAGKLHVPVEVIRRADEIGSPDIRGLLSCGKDIRGWYDIPSQRVCLYLPH
;
A
#
# COMPACT_ATOMS: atom_id res chain seq x y z
N MET A 1 17.44 -37.31 27.66
CA MET A 1 16.39 -37.37 28.71
C MET A 1 15.06 -37.15 28.02
N THR A 2 14.10 -38.04 28.24
CA THR A 2 12.80 -38.09 27.56
C THR A 2 11.89 -36.94 28.03
N HIS A 3 11.77 -35.89 27.22
CA HIS A 3 10.73 -34.87 27.36
C HIS A 3 9.43 -35.39 26.74
N THR A 4 8.55 -35.94 27.57
CA THR A 4 7.13 -36.12 27.22
C THR A 4 6.44 -34.76 27.30
N SER A 5 6.31 -34.06 26.17
CA SER A 5 5.38 -32.94 26.01
C SER A 5 4.00 -33.49 25.67
N GLU A 6 2.99 -33.16 26.48
CA GLU A 6 1.60 -33.37 26.09
C GLU A 6 1.25 -32.33 25.01
N LYS A 7 0.95 -32.81 23.79
CA LYS A 7 0.85 -32.03 22.56
C LYS A 7 -0.57 -31.45 22.39
N HIS A 8 -0.70 -30.14 22.21
CA HIS A 8 -1.99 -29.48 21.92
C HIS A 8 -2.22 -29.37 20.40
N PHE A 9 -3.35 -29.90 19.95
CA PHE A 9 -3.87 -29.86 18.58
C PHE A 9 -4.93 -28.74 18.44
N THR A 10 -5.04 -28.09 17.28
CA THR A 10 -6.14 -27.17 16.92
C THR A 10 -7.47 -27.92 16.77
N ASP A 11 -8.61 -27.21 16.61
CA ASP A 11 -9.92 -27.86 16.49
C ASP A 11 -10.03 -28.76 15.25
N GLU A 12 -9.55 -28.31 14.09
CA GLU A 12 -9.45 -29.14 12.88
C GLU A 12 -8.57 -30.37 13.13
N GLU A 13 -7.44 -30.17 13.80
CA GLU A 13 -6.51 -31.24 14.14
C GLU A 13 -7.11 -32.23 15.16
N LEU A 14 -7.88 -31.76 16.13
CA LEU A 14 -8.60 -32.60 17.10
C LEU A 14 -9.72 -33.40 16.43
N GLU A 15 -10.45 -32.81 15.48
CA GLU A 15 -11.42 -33.52 14.64
C GLU A 15 -10.74 -34.60 13.80
N LEU A 16 -9.57 -34.30 13.22
CA LEU A 16 -8.75 -35.26 12.48
C LEU A 16 -8.28 -36.42 13.34
N VAL A 17 -7.78 -36.14 14.55
CA VAL A 17 -7.40 -37.16 15.55
C VAL A 17 -8.61 -38.01 15.93
N THR A 18 -9.75 -37.37 16.22
CA THR A 18 -10.97 -38.05 16.67
C THR A 18 -11.52 -38.96 15.58
N ARG A 19 -11.62 -38.44 14.35
CA ARG A 19 -12.03 -39.20 13.18
C ARG A 19 -11.09 -40.38 12.97
N GLY A 20 -9.79 -40.12 12.86
CA GLY A 20 -8.74 -41.13 12.70
C GLY A 20 -8.80 -42.26 13.74
N LYS A 21 -9.13 -41.93 15.00
CA LYS A 21 -9.29 -42.94 16.06
C LYS A 21 -10.57 -43.77 15.87
N ALA A 22 -11.65 -43.15 15.41
CA ALA A 22 -12.94 -43.82 15.20
C ALA A 22 -12.93 -44.80 14.02
N ASP A 23 -12.26 -44.44 12.93
CA ASP A 23 -12.12 -45.29 11.72
C ASP A 23 -10.84 -46.16 11.74
N GLY A 24 -10.04 -46.07 12.81
CA GLY A 24 -8.89 -46.95 13.06
C GLY A 24 -7.67 -46.64 12.19
N MET A 25 -7.64 -45.46 11.59
CA MET A 25 -6.55 -44.94 10.74
C MET A 25 -5.56 -44.05 11.49
N TYR A 26 -5.82 -43.72 12.75
CA TYR A 26 -4.92 -42.91 13.56
C TYR A 26 -3.52 -43.50 13.63
N MET A 27 -2.52 -42.69 13.33
CA MET A 27 -1.11 -43.10 13.25
C MET A 27 -0.85 -44.25 12.25
N LYS A 28 -1.65 -44.31 11.17
CA LYS A 28 -1.41 -45.17 10.02
C LYS A 28 -1.30 -44.33 8.76
N ALA A 29 -0.50 -44.82 7.83
CA ALA A 29 -0.44 -44.31 6.47
C ALA A 29 -1.67 -44.78 5.66
N PRO A 30 -1.95 -44.16 4.49
CA PRO A 30 -3.09 -44.55 3.64
C PRO A 30 -3.06 -46.02 3.19
N ASN A 31 -1.88 -46.63 3.11
CA ASN A 31 -1.71 -48.04 2.76
C ASN A 31 -2.00 -49.01 3.94
N GLY A 32 -2.33 -48.50 5.12
CA GLY A 32 -2.64 -49.26 6.34
C GLY A 32 -1.43 -49.65 7.19
N SER A 33 -0.21 -49.36 6.73
CA SER A 33 1.03 -49.52 7.51
C SER A 33 1.14 -48.46 8.62
N PRO A 34 1.97 -48.69 9.66
CA PRO A 34 2.31 -47.65 10.63
C PRO A 34 2.88 -46.39 9.95
N THR A 35 2.47 -45.22 10.40
CA THR A 35 2.99 -43.92 9.93
C THR A 35 4.48 -43.74 10.24
N SER A 36 5.20 -43.07 9.34
CA SER A 36 6.58 -42.61 9.59
C SER A 36 6.61 -41.25 10.31
N LEU A 37 5.49 -40.52 10.27
CA LEU A 37 5.31 -39.20 10.88
C LEU A 37 5.06 -39.30 12.39
N ASP A 38 5.51 -38.31 13.16
CA ASP A 38 5.09 -38.19 14.54
C ASP A 38 3.62 -37.72 14.67
N GLU A 39 3.05 -37.81 15.86
CA GLU A 39 1.65 -37.48 16.11
C GLU A 39 1.24 -36.07 15.64
N ARG A 40 2.13 -35.08 15.77
CA ARG A 40 1.85 -33.70 15.34
C ARG A 40 1.88 -33.61 13.82
N GLN A 41 2.92 -34.15 13.22
CA GLN A 41 3.10 -34.18 11.77
C GLN A 41 1.95 -34.94 11.09
N TRP A 42 1.56 -36.11 11.62
CA TRP A 42 0.47 -36.94 11.10
C TRP A 42 -0.84 -36.15 10.98
N VAL A 43 -1.13 -35.30 11.97
CA VAL A 43 -2.34 -34.48 11.95
C VAL A 43 -2.17 -33.24 11.06
N GLN A 44 -1.03 -32.56 11.16
CA GLN A 44 -0.71 -31.35 10.39
C GLN A 44 -0.83 -31.59 8.88
N VAL A 45 -0.28 -32.70 8.37
CA VAL A 45 -0.32 -33.02 6.92
C VAL A 45 -1.74 -33.32 6.40
N ARG A 46 -2.71 -33.51 7.30
CA ARG A 46 -4.11 -33.78 6.97
C ARG A 46 -5.02 -32.56 7.10
N THR A 47 -4.47 -31.43 7.55
CA THR A 47 -5.18 -30.14 7.58
C THR A 47 -5.47 -29.63 6.18
N ARG A 48 -6.56 -28.86 6.03
CA ARG A 48 -6.96 -28.24 4.77
C ARG A 48 -5.86 -27.36 4.21
N ALA A 49 -5.20 -26.57 5.05
CA ALA A 49 -4.16 -25.65 4.62
C ALA A 49 -2.94 -26.37 4.07
N PHE A 50 -2.48 -27.43 4.74
CA PHE A 50 -1.41 -28.27 4.22
C PHE A 50 -1.79 -28.85 2.85
N LYS A 51 -2.99 -29.42 2.71
CA LYS A 51 -3.47 -30.00 1.45
C LYS A 51 -3.63 -28.98 0.34
N ASN A 52 -4.01 -27.74 0.66
CA ASN A 52 -4.08 -26.67 -0.34
C ASN A 52 -2.69 -26.35 -0.92
N TRP A 53 -1.66 -26.39 -0.08
CA TRP A 53 -0.28 -26.14 -0.49
C TRP A 53 0.35 -27.36 -1.18
N PHE A 54 0.44 -28.47 -0.46
CA PHE A 54 1.09 -29.72 -0.87
C PHE A 54 0.28 -30.49 -1.92
N GLY A 55 -1.03 -30.24 -2.02
CA GLY A 55 -2.00 -31.06 -2.74
C GLY A 55 -2.63 -32.13 -1.84
N ASP A 56 -3.84 -32.58 -2.19
CA ASP A 56 -4.56 -33.62 -1.43
C ASP A 56 -3.94 -35.00 -1.68
N TRP A 57 -2.81 -35.24 -1.04
CA TRP A 57 -2.00 -36.45 -1.17
C TRP A 57 -2.74 -37.73 -0.74
N GLU A 58 -3.80 -37.63 0.08
CA GLU A 58 -4.61 -38.79 0.49
C GLU A 58 -5.60 -39.23 -0.59
N ASN A 59 -6.21 -38.28 -1.32
CA ASN A 59 -7.31 -38.59 -2.25
C ASN A 59 -6.99 -38.33 -3.73
N ALA A 60 -5.98 -37.50 -4.03
CA ALA A 60 -5.54 -37.12 -5.36
C ALA A 60 -3.99 -37.04 -5.42
N PRO A 61 -3.28 -38.15 -5.13
CA PRO A 61 -1.82 -38.17 -5.05
C PRO A 61 -1.13 -37.72 -6.34
N GLU A 62 -1.76 -37.89 -7.50
CA GLU A 62 -1.26 -37.45 -8.80
C GLU A 62 -1.21 -35.93 -8.98
N ALA A 63 -2.01 -35.18 -8.22
CA ALA A 63 -2.06 -33.72 -8.22
C ALA A 63 -1.28 -33.08 -7.06
N ALA A 64 -0.74 -33.91 -6.15
CA ALA A 64 0.04 -33.50 -5.00
C ALA A 64 1.55 -33.49 -5.27
N SER A 65 2.32 -32.97 -4.33
CA SER A 65 3.78 -33.07 -4.32
C SER A 65 4.20 -34.53 -4.37
N ARG A 66 5.21 -34.83 -5.20
CA ARG A 66 5.77 -36.19 -5.33
C ARG A 66 6.82 -36.50 -4.25
N ILE A 67 7.07 -35.56 -3.34
CA ILE A 67 8.03 -35.74 -2.25
C ILE A 67 7.34 -36.43 -1.08
N VAL A 68 7.15 -37.74 -1.23
CA VAL A 68 6.50 -38.63 -0.27
C VAL A 68 7.41 -39.78 0.15
N ASP A 69 7.11 -40.41 1.29
CA ASP A 69 7.82 -41.59 1.80
C ASP A 69 7.36 -42.90 1.09
N GLU A 70 7.90 -44.04 1.51
CA GLU A 70 7.55 -45.35 0.93
C GLU A 70 6.08 -45.75 1.15
N ASN A 71 5.41 -45.12 2.12
CA ASN A 71 3.99 -45.33 2.40
C ASN A 71 3.08 -44.34 1.66
N GLY A 72 3.66 -43.38 0.94
CA GLY A 72 2.94 -42.32 0.25
C GLY A 72 2.54 -41.14 1.14
N GLU A 73 3.08 -41.05 2.36
CA GLU A 73 2.87 -39.88 3.24
C GLU A 73 3.86 -38.75 2.90
N PRO A 74 3.53 -37.47 3.13
CA PRO A 74 4.46 -36.36 2.92
C PRO A 74 5.78 -36.58 3.65
N LEU A 75 6.89 -36.52 2.91
CA LEU A 75 8.21 -36.80 3.47
C LEU A 75 8.76 -35.57 4.17
N VAL A 76 9.12 -35.72 5.44
CA VAL A 76 9.93 -34.73 6.17
C VAL A 76 11.36 -34.83 5.67
N VAL A 77 11.92 -33.71 5.24
CA VAL A 77 13.31 -33.59 4.79
C VAL A 77 14.05 -32.59 5.66
N HIS A 78 15.36 -32.63 5.61
CA HIS A 78 16.23 -31.92 6.52
C HIS A 78 17.06 -30.89 5.77
N HIS A 79 16.98 -29.63 6.20
CA HIS A 79 17.85 -28.58 5.71
C HIS A 79 18.85 -28.18 6.79
N GLY A 80 20.12 -28.49 6.55
CA GLY A 80 21.22 -28.08 7.42
C GLY A 80 21.65 -26.65 7.13
N THR A 81 21.55 -25.78 8.12
CA THR A 81 22.11 -24.43 8.11
C THR A 81 23.23 -24.31 9.14
N PRO A 82 24.34 -23.64 8.81
CA PRO A 82 25.41 -23.38 9.78
C PRO A 82 24.99 -22.50 10.97
N LEU A 83 23.90 -21.72 10.85
CA LEU A 83 23.48 -20.75 11.87
C LEU A 83 21.94 -20.76 12.03
N ARG A 84 21.44 -20.67 13.27
CA ARG A 84 20.01 -20.49 13.55
C ARG A 84 19.54 -19.07 13.18
N ARG A 85 18.23 -18.90 12.88
CA ARG A 85 17.67 -17.60 12.43
C ARG A 85 17.78 -16.46 13.45
N ASP A 86 17.76 -16.75 14.74
CA ASP A 86 18.01 -15.80 15.84
C ASP A 86 19.48 -15.39 15.97
N GLN A 87 20.39 -16.04 15.21
CA GLN A 87 21.82 -15.71 15.12
C GLN A 87 22.19 -15.17 13.72
N ILE A 88 21.20 -14.82 12.89
CA ILE A 88 21.42 -14.21 11.57
C ILE A 88 21.52 -12.69 11.75
N THR A 89 22.74 -12.16 11.65
CA THR A 89 22.98 -10.73 11.55
C THR A 89 22.67 -10.22 10.12
N PRO A 90 22.25 -8.95 9.94
CA PRO A 90 21.84 -8.39 8.64
C PRO A 90 22.97 -8.23 7.61
N GLU A 91 24.23 -8.26 8.04
CA GLU A 91 25.39 -7.92 7.22
C GLU A 91 26.31 -9.14 7.01
N ARG A 92 25.91 -10.02 6.09
CA ARG A 92 26.73 -11.17 5.67
C ARG A 92 27.34 -10.94 4.30
N GLY A 93 28.52 -11.52 4.10
CA GLY A 93 29.29 -11.42 2.87
C GLY A 93 30.51 -12.32 2.90
N TRP A 94 31.13 -12.55 1.74
CA TRP A 94 32.38 -13.31 1.64
C TRP A 94 33.52 -12.40 1.19
N GLN A 95 34.74 -12.72 1.64
CA GLN A 95 35.94 -12.07 1.15
C GLN A 95 36.45 -12.78 -0.11
N ARG A 96 36.48 -12.08 -1.24
CA ARG A 96 36.89 -12.67 -2.53
C ARG A 96 38.37 -13.02 -2.60
N ASP A 97 39.21 -12.16 -2.05
CA ASP A 97 40.67 -12.24 -2.13
C ASP A 97 41.34 -11.98 -0.76
N GLY A 98 40.62 -12.25 0.35
CA GLY A 98 41.08 -11.94 1.71
C GLY A 98 41.08 -10.46 2.09
N ILE A 99 40.50 -9.59 1.24
CA ILE A 99 40.48 -8.13 1.42
C ILE A 99 39.12 -7.52 1.03
N THR A 100 38.49 -8.00 -0.04
CA THR A 100 37.25 -7.42 -0.57
C THR A 100 36.01 -8.16 -0.08
N TYR A 101 35.23 -7.52 0.81
CA TYR A 101 33.98 -8.03 1.36
C TYR A 101 32.79 -7.75 0.41
N ILE A 102 32.03 -8.79 0.07
CA ILE A 102 30.86 -8.70 -0.83
C ILE A 102 29.58 -8.98 -0.03
N PRO A 103 28.70 -7.99 0.21
CA PRO A 103 27.47 -8.20 0.98
C PRO A 103 26.42 -9.01 0.19
N GLN A 104 25.66 -9.86 0.88
CA GLN A 104 24.55 -10.65 0.34
C GLN A 104 23.23 -10.34 1.08
N LYS A 105 22.20 -9.92 0.34
CA LYS A 105 20.81 -9.87 0.81
C LYS A 105 20.09 -11.15 0.40
N ALA A 106 19.81 -12.06 1.33
CA ALA A 106 18.85 -13.14 1.12
C ALA A 106 18.22 -13.61 2.45
N PRO A 107 16.89 -13.76 2.52
CA PRO A 107 16.22 -14.42 3.63
C PRO A 107 16.43 -15.93 3.47
N PHE A 108 17.18 -16.56 4.38
CA PHE A 108 17.56 -17.98 4.35
C PHE A 108 18.48 -18.38 3.17
N HIS A 109 19.69 -18.85 3.48
CA HIS A 109 20.56 -19.39 2.46
C HIS A 109 20.14 -20.81 2.07
N THR A 110 19.78 -20.98 0.81
CA THR A 110 20.41 -21.98 -0.05
C THR A 110 21.91 -21.98 0.20
N PHE A 111 22.49 -23.14 0.46
CA PHE A 111 23.92 -23.33 0.66
C PHE A 111 24.82 -22.59 -0.36
N LYS A 112 26.08 -22.22 -0.01
CA LYS A 112 27.15 -21.76 -0.94
C LYS A 112 27.13 -22.64 -2.21
N GLY A 113 26.50 -22.13 -3.27
CA GLY A 113 26.14 -22.88 -4.46
C GLY A 113 24.74 -22.58 -5.02
N GLY A 114 23.83 -22.00 -4.24
CA GLY A 114 22.61 -21.37 -4.77
C GLY A 114 22.92 -20.24 -5.76
N GLU A 115 24.11 -19.64 -5.65
CA GLU A 115 24.63 -18.65 -6.61
C GLU A 115 25.28 -19.25 -7.86
N TYR A 116 25.35 -20.57 -8.02
CA TYR A 116 25.68 -21.13 -9.33
C TYR A 116 24.44 -21.53 -10.14
N SER A 117 23.26 -21.74 -9.53
CA SER A 117 22.14 -22.30 -10.30
C SER A 117 20.71 -22.08 -9.74
N GLY A 118 20.55 -21.50 -8.55
CA GLY A 118 19.24 -21.09 -7.98
C GLY A 118 18.44 -22.19 -7.26
N LEU A 119 19.10 -23.17 -6.63
CA LEU A 119 18.47 -24.31 -5.94
C LEU A 119 18.58 -24.25 -4.41
N ILE A 120 17.52 -24.70 -3.72
CA ILE A 120 17.48 -24.91 -2.26
C ILE A 120 17.53 -26.40 -1.94
N PHE A 121 18.65 -26.86 -1.38
CA PHE A 121 18.90 -28.28 -1.11
C PHE A 121 18.38 -28.72 0.26
N THR A 122 17.79 -29.90 0.30
CA THR A 122 17.35 -30.63 1.49
C THR A 122 17.83 -32.08 1.39
N SER A 123 18.11 -32.71 2.52
CA SER A 123 18.56 -34.10 2.63
C SER A 123 17.44 -34.96 3.22
N VAL A 124 17.34 -36.22 2.82
CA VAL A 124 16.46 -37.18 3.52
C VAL A 124 17.10 -37.75 4.81
N ASP A 125 18.35 -37.37 5.08
CA ASP A 125 19.13 -37.79 6.26
C ASP A 125 19.53 -36.54 7.06
N ALA A 126 19.05 -36.46 8.31
CA ALA A 126 19.31 -35.36 9.23
C ALA A 126 20.78 -35.25 9.67
N GLU A 127 21.47 -36.37 9.84
CA GLU A 127 22.90 -36.39 10.20
C GLU A 127 23.74 -35.97 9.00
N LYS A 128 23.34 -36.36 7.78
CA LYS A 128 23.95 -35.80 6.57
C LYS A 128 23.72 -34.29 6.48
N ALA A 129 22.49 -33.81 6.72
CA ALA A 129 22.18 -32.38 6.75
C ALA A 129 23.01 -31.63 7.80
N ARG A 130 23.16 -32.20 9.00
CA ARG A 130 23.96 -31.65 10.09
C ARG A 130 25.45 -31.65 9.77
N GLY A 131 26.02 -32.78 9.38
CA GLY A 131 27.44 -32.88 9.04
C GLY A 131 27.80 -31.99 7.86
N ILE A 132 26.87 -31.82 6.93
CA ILE A 132 26.93 -30.78 5.91
C ILE A 132 26.97 -29.39 6.57
N ALA A 133 26.00 -29.02 7.40
CA ALA A 133 25.96 -27.73 8.08
C ALA A 133 27.24 -27.43 8.90
N GLU A 134 27.78 -28.41 9.62
CA GLU A 134 29.00 -28.33 10.43
C GLU A 134 30.26 -28.16 9.57
N THR A 135 30.42 -28.98 8.52
CA THR A 135 31.54 -28.85 7.57
C THR A 135 31.57 -27.46 6.94
N ARG A 136 30.38 -26.92 6.67
CA ARG A 136 30.19 -25.61 6.07
C ARG A 136 30.31 -24.48 7.10
N ALA A 137 29.97 -24.72 8.36
CA ALA A 137 30.13 -23.79 9.47
C ALA A 137 31.61 -23.43 9.63
N MET A 138 32.50 -24.42 9.62
CA MET A 138 33.97 -24.24 9.62
C MET A 138 34.52 -23.51 8.38
N SER A 139 33.69 -23.27 7.36
CA SER A 139 34.03 -22.55 6.12
C SER A 139 33.36 -21.18 6.01
N ILE A 140 32.66 -20.74 7.08
CA ILE A 140 32.13 -19.38 7.19
C ILE A 140 33.32 -18.46 7.46
N PRO A 141 33.61 -17.49 6.56
CA PRO A 141 34.65 -16.52 6.82
C PRO A 141 34.25 -15.63 8.00
N ASP A 142 35.26 -15.13 8.71
CA ASP A 142 35.06 -14.10 9.73
C ASP A 142 34.25 -12.93 9.15
N ASP A 143 33.52 -12.21 10.00
CA ASP A 143 32.74 -11.06 9.55
C ASP A 143 33.64 -9.94 9.01
N LYS A 144 33.04 -8.84 8.53
CA LYS A 144 33.79 -7.70 8.01
C LYS A 144 34.75 -7.06 9.05
N TYR A 145 34.67 -7.49 10.32
CA TYR A 145 35.48 -7.05 11.45
C TYR A 145 36.50 -8.11 11.93
N GLY A 146 36.54 -9.30 11.33
CA GLY A 146 37.45 -10.39 11.71
C GLY A 146 36.98 -11.22 12.91
N ASN A 147 35.69 -11.15 13.27
CA ASN A 147 35.13 -12.03 14.31
C ASN A 147 34.80 -13.40 13.72
N GLU A 148 35.22 -14.47 14.42
CA GLU A 148 34.91 -15.84 14.07
C GLU A 148 33.38 -16.06 14.06
N GLN A 149 32.83 -16.32 12.87
CA GLN A 149 31.40 -16.56 12.65
C GLN A 149 31.04 -18.05 12.55
N TRP A 150 32.05 -18.92 12.61
CA TRP A 150 31.85 -20.35 12.49
C TRP A 150 31.41 -20.94 13.84
N THR A 151 30.51 -21.92 13.79
CA THR A 151 30.08 -22.71 14.95
C THR A 151 30.55 -24.15 14.79
N GLU A 152 30.79 -24.85 15.90
CA GLU A 152 31.00 -26.31 15.87
C GLU A 152 29.68 -27.08 15.69
N GLU A 153 28.53 -26.43 15.93
CA GLU A 153 27.21 -27.03 15.88
C GLU A 153 26.44 -26.56 14.65
N GLY A 154 26.10 -27.49 13.75
CA GLY A 154 25.20 -27.25 12.62
C GLY A 154 23.74 -27.37 13.04
N TYR A 155 22.90 -26.43 12.62
CA TYR A 155 21.46 -26.46 12.90
C TYR A 155 20.70 -27.12 11.75
N VAL A 156 19.67 -27.90 12.09
CA VAL A 156 18.88 -28.65 11.11
C VAL A 156 17.43 -28.23 11.24
N TYR A 157 16.85 -27.74 10.15
CA TYR A 157 15.42 -27.54 9.99
C TYR A 157 14.79 -28.80 9.41
N ASP A 158 13.67 -29.20 9.97
CA ASP A 158 12.81 -30.22 9.40
C ASP A 158 11.74 -29.53 8.57
N LEU A 159 11.62 -29.90 7.30
CA LEU A 159 10.81 -29.20 6.31
C LEU A 159 9.93 -30.17 5.55
N TYR A 160 8.80 -29.69 5.06
CA TYR A 160 8.10 -30.31 3.93
C TYR A 160 8.49 -29.63 2.62
N VAL A 161 8.42 -30.39 1.53
CA VAL A 161 8.74 -29.91 0.17
C VAL A 161 7.53 -30.06 -0.76
N ASN A 162 7.17 -28.97 -1.41
CA ASN A 162 6.15 -28.94 -2.45
C ASN A 162 6.78 -28.93 -3.85
N SER A 163 6.94 -30.12 -4.45
CA SER A 163 7.36 -30.30 -5.85
C SER A 163 6.49 -31.35 -6.51
N ARG A 164 5.62 -30.92 -7.42
CA ARG A 164 4.64 -31.77 -8.13
C ARG A 164 5.25 -32.47 -9.33
N ASN A 165 6.30 -31.89 -9.91
CA ASN A 165 7.02 -32.44 -11.05
C ASN A 165 8.55 -32.31 -10.86
N PRO A 166 9.14 -33.01 -9.88
CA PRO A 166 10.59 -33.03 -9.71
C PRO A 166 11.27 -33.75 -10.87
N PHE A 167 12.41 -33.21 -11.31
CA PHE A 167 13.29 -33.87 -12.26
C PHE A 167 14.09 -34.99 -11.56
N ASP A 168 14.09 -36.19 -12.15
CA ASP A 168 14.86 -37.33 -11.67
C ASP A 168 15.99 -37.66 -12.67
N PRO A 169 17.28 -37.50 -12.29
CA PRO A 169 18.40 -37.80 -13.15
C PRO A 169 18.60 -39.32 -13.39
N LYS A 170 17.87 -40.19 -12.68
CA LYS A 170 17.78 -41.63 -13.01
C LYS A 170 16.80 -41.91 -14.14
N ASP A 171 15.89 -40.99 -14.49
CA ASP A 171 15.06 -41.10 -15.68
C ASP A 171 15.88 -40.80 -16.93
N GLY A 172 16.50 -41.84 -17.49
CA GLY A 172 17.34 -41.74 -18.67
C GLY A 172 16.61 -41.20 -19.92
N GLN A 173 15.27 -41.23 -20.00
CA GLN A 173 14.54 -40.59 -21.10
C GLN A 173 14.41 -39.09 -20.87
N ALA A 174 14.05 -38.67 -19.65
CA ALA A 174 14.00 -37.27 -19.27
C ALA A 174 15.38 -36.59 -19.45
N VAL A 175 16.45 -37.23 -18.95
CA VAL A 175 17.82 -36.73 -19.11
C VAL A 175 18.20 -36.58 -20.58
N LYS A 176 17.93 -37.59 -21.42
CA LYS A 176 18.23 -37.51 -22.87
C LYS A 176 17.52 -36.34 -23.54
N LYS A 177 16.26 -36.07 -23.16
CA LYS A 177 15.49 -34.93 -23.70
C LYS A 177 16.13 -33.60 -23.32
N ILE A 178 16.59 -33.46 -22.07
CA ILE A 178 17.33 -32.27 -21.61
C ILE A 178 18.66 -32.14 -22.35
N LEU A 179 19.46 -33.20 -22.42
CA LEU A 179 20.77 -33.18 -23.09
C LEU A 179 20.67 -32.84 -24.59
N GLN A 180 19.64 -33.32 -25.29
CA GLN A 180 19.38 -32.96 -26.68
C GLN A 180 19.20 -31.45 -26.90
N SER A 181 18.69 -30.74 -25.89
CA SER A 181 18.51 -29.28 -25.94
C SER A 181 19.77 -28.48 -25.62
N LEU A 182 20.82 -29.12 -25.10
CA LEU A 182 22.09 -28.51 -24.68
C LEU A 182 23.21 -28.62 -25.73
N GLY A 183 23.08 -29.52 -26.71
CA GLY A 183 24.05 -29.68 -27.81
C GLY A 183 25.08 -30.81 -27.59
N SER A 184 26.23 -30.73 -28.26
CA SER A 184 27.27 -31.79 -28.25
C SER A 184 28.34 -31.63 -27.18
N GLU A 185 28.43 -30.46 -26.54
CA GLU A 185 29.40 -30.16 -25.49
C GLU A 185 28.62 -29.69 -24.26
N ILE A 186 28.48 -30.58 -23.27
CA ILE A 186 27.65 -30.36 -22.09
C ILE A 186 28.51 -29.83 -20.94
N PRO A 187 28.25 -28.63 -20.41
CA PRO A 187 28.97 -28.12 -19.24
C PRO A 187 28.78 -29.03 -18.03
N VAL A 188 29.85 -29.25 -17.27
CA VAL A 188 29.80 -29.89 -15.94
C VAL A 188 30.59 -29.07 -14.93
N LEU A 189 30.26 -29.22 -13.65
CA LEU A 189 31.04 -28.68 -12.54
C LEU A 189 32.30 -29.52 -12.33
N SER A 190 33.34 -28.90 -11.78
CA SER A 190 34.56 -29.61 -11.39
C SER A 190 34.36 -30.32 -10.04
N PHE A 191 35.09 -31.42 -9.80
CA PHE A 191 35.08 -32.12 -8.52
C PHE A 191 35.53 -31.25 -7.34
N TYR A 192 36.32 -30.20 -7.62
CA TYR A 192 36.79 -29.24 -6.62
C TYR A 192 35.88 -28.01 -6.48
N GLY A 193 34.70 -28.01 -7.12
CA GLY A 193 33.78 -26.88 -7.19
C GLY A 193 34.08 -25.92 -8.37
N GLY A 194 33.08 -25.13 -8.79
CA GLY A 194 33.20 -24.18 -9.91
C GLY A 194 33.02 -24.79 -11.31
N LYS A 195 33.12 -23.94 -12.35
CA LYS A 195 32.92 -24.33 -13.77
C LYS A 195 34.02 -25.31 -14.22
N GLY A 196 33.63 -26.54 -14.55
CA GLY A 196 34.50 -27.57 -15.13
C GLY A 196 34.52 -27.52 -16.66
N ASP A 197 35.16 -28.54 -17.26
CA ASP A 197 35.18 -28.75 -18.71
C ASP A 197 33.81 -29.19 -19.26
N THR A 198 33.69 -29.32 -20.58
CA THR A 198 32.51 -29.91 -21.23
C THR A 198 32.70 -31.41 -21.45
N VAL A 199 31.61 -32.16 -21.40
CA VAL A 199 31.58 -33.61 -21.66
C VAL A 199 30.64 -33.95 -22.82
N SER A 200 30.80 -35.12 -23.42
CA SER A 200 29.86 -35.61 -24.45
C SER A 200 28.50 -35.95 -23.84
N PRO A 201 27.40 -35.96 -24.62
CA PRO A 201 26.07 -36.36 -24.13
C PRO A 201 26.04 -37.76 -23.53
N GLU A 202 26.84 -38.71 -24.03
CA GLU A 202 26.94 -40.06 -23.46
C GLU A 202 27.56 -40.03 -22.07
N LYS A 203 28.61 -39.21 -21.88
CA LYS A 203 29.27 -39.07 -20.58
C LYS A 203 28.41 -38.26 -19.60
N ALA A 204 27.66 -37.27 -20.08
CA ALA A 204 26.67 -36.56 -19.27
C ALA A 204 25.55 -37.50 -18.80
N LEU A 205 25.07 -38.41 -19.66
CA LEU A 205 24.07 -39.41 -19.27
C LEU A 205 24.61 -40.39 -18.21
N GLU A 206 25.88 -40.79 -18.31
CA GLU A 206 26.56 -41.59 -17.28
C GLU A 206 26.66 -40.83 -15.96
N LEU A 207 27.01 -39.53 -16.00
CA LEU A 207 27.06 -38.67 -14.82
C LEU A 207 25.69 -38.50 -14.16
N ALA A 208 24.63 -38.27 -14.94
CA ALA A 208 23.27 -38.17 -14.42
C ALA A 208 22.85 -39.43 -13.64
N SER A 209 23.27 -40.61 -14.12
CA SER A 209 22.96 -41.89 -13.49
C SER A 209 23.84 -42.22 -12.28
N SER A 210 24.84 -41.39 -11.97
CA SER A 210 25.80 -41.62 -10.89
C SER A 210 25.20 -41.31 -9.52
N GLU A 211 25.27 -42.27 -8.59
CA GLU A 211 24.82 -42.08 -7.20
C GLU A 211 25.79 -41.25 -6.35
N ARG A 212 26.93 -40.83 -6.91
CA ARG A 212 27.94 -40.04 -6.21
C ARG A 212 28.19 -38.67 -6.83
N ASN A 213 28.04 -38.55 -8.14
CA ASN A 213 28.54 -37.40 -8.90
C ASN A 213 27.48 -36.76 -9.81
N CYS A 214 26.18 -37.08 -9.66
CA CYS A 214 25.16 -36.50 -10.53
C CYS A 214 25.06 -34.98 -10.40
N TRP A 215 25.35 -34.44 -9.20
CA TRP A 215 25.41 -33.01 -8.90
C TRP A 215 26.31 -32.24 -9.87
N MET A 216 27.40 -32.86 -10.35
CA MET A 216 28.33 -32.22 -11.29
C MET A 216 27.65 -31.81 -12.61
N LEU A 217 26.57 -32.49 -13.00
CA LEU A 217 25.76 -32.13 -14.16
C LEU A 217 24.52 -31.35 -13.74
N THR A 218 23.77 -31.89 -12.78
CA THR A 218 22.42 -31.42 -12.43
C THR A 218 22.39 -30.04 -11.80
N GLU A 219 23.52 -29.56 -11.27
CA GLU A 219 23.61 -28.25 -10.62
C GLU A 219 24.22 -27.17 -11.52
N THR A 220 24.49 -27.48 -12.79
CA THR A 220 24.91 -26.47 -13.75
C THR A 220 23.75 -25.55 -14.14
N PRO A 221 23.97 -24.22 -14.24
CA PRO A 221 22.90 -23.29 -14.60
C PRO A 221 22.30 -23.58 -15.98
N GLU A 222 23.11 -24.04 -16.93
CA GLU A 222 22.66 -24.42 -18.27
C GLU A 222 21.70 -25.63 -18.23
N PHE A 223 22.07 -26.68 -17.50
CA PHE A 223 21.21 -27.85 -17.34
C PHE A 223 19.92 -27.50 -16.60
N LEU A 224 20.00 -26.73 -15.52
CA LEU A 224 18.81 -26.31 -14.77
C LEU A 224 17.89 -25.37 -15.54
N SER A 225 18.43 -24.51 -16.40
CA SER A 225 17.60 -23.69 -17.29
C SER A 225 16.72 -24.58 -18.16
N LYS A 226 17.28 -25.67 -18.72
CA LYS A 226 16.53 -26.61 -19.55
C LYS A 226 15.57 -27.48 -18.76
N VAL A 227 15.93 -27.86 -17.54
CA VAL A 227 15.01 -28.54 -16.62
C VAL A 227 13.79 -27.63 -16.31
N ARG A 228 14.00 -26.34 -16.05
CA ARG A 228 12.91 -25.35 -15.86
C ARG A 228 12.05 -25.17 -17.11
N GLU A 229 12.67 -24.96 -18.27
CA GLU A 229 11.96 -24.83 -19.56
C GLU A 229 11.11 -26.08 -19.88
N ALA A 230 11.54 -27.26 -19.44
CA ALA A 230 10.79 -28.51 -19.60
C ALA A 230 9.63 -28.68 -18.61
N GLY A 231 9.42 -27.72 -17.69
CA GLY A 231 8.30 -27.70 -16.76
C GLY A 231 8.51 -28.49 -15.46
N TYR A 232 9.76 -28.80 -15.11
CA TYR A 232 10.08 -29.39 -13.81
C TYR A 232 10.19 -28.31 -12.73
N ASP A 233 9.63 -28.57 -11.55
CA ASP A 233 9.52 -27.61 -10.44
C ASP A 233 10.46 -27.93 -9.25
N GLY A 234 11.28 -28.96 -9.40
CA GLY A 234 12.27 -29.39 -8.41
C GLY A 234 13.22 -30.40 -9.01
N LEU A 235 14.14 -30.91 -8.20
CA LEU A 235 15.12 -31.93 -8.59
C LEU A 235 15.34 -32.91 -7.44
N VAL A 236 15.46 -34.19 -7.76
CA VAL A 236 15.88 -35.23 -6.83
C VAL A 236 17.26 -35.70 -7.26
N GLY A 237 18.22 -35.77 -6.35
CA GLY A 237 19.59 -36.16 -6.69
C GLY A 237 20.23 -37.01 -5.60
N TYR A 238 21.49 -37.38 -5.82
CA TYR A 238 22.31 -38.08 -4.85
C TYR A 238 23.64 -37.36 -4.67
N ASP A 239 24.02 -37.13 -3.42
CA ASP A 239 25.32 -36.60 -3.03
C ASP A 239 25.98 -37.57 -2.05
N GLU A 240 27.15 -38.09 -2.44
CA GLU A 240 27.89 -39.12 -1.70
C GLU A 240 27.03 -40.35 -1.30
N GLY A 241 26.05 -40.72 -2.13
CA GLY A 241 25.14 -41.83 -1.87
C GLY A 241 23.92 -41.48 -0.99
N VAL A 242 23.78 -40.23 -0.55
CA VAL A 242 22.59 -39.74 0.17
C VAL A 242 21.66 -39.01 -0.77
N LYS A 243 20.37 -39.33 -0.72
CA LYS A 243 19.34 -38.67 -1.53
C LYS A 243 19.11 -37.24 -1.04
N TYR A 244 19.13 -36.29 -1.97
CA TYR A 244 18.74 -34.91 -1.72
C TYR A 244 17.56 -34.49 -2.59
N ILE A 245 16.82 -33.49 -2.13
CA ILE A 245 15.73 -32.85 -2.85
C ILE A 245 16.06 -31.37 -2.93
N ALA A 246 16.02 -30.82 -4.14
CA ALA A 246 16.29 -29.43 -4.43
C ALA A 246 15.06 -28.75 -5.01
N VAL A 247 14.68 -27.60 -4.46
CA VAL A 247 13.58 -26.77 -4.99
C VAL A 247 14.11 -25.49 -5.60
N MET A 248 13.29 -24.85 -6.45
CA MET A 248 13.67 -23.69 -7.25
C MET A 248 13.09 -22.38 -6.70
N SER A 249 12.16 -22.44 -5.75
CA SER A 249 11.52 -21.27 -5.13
C SER A 249 11.33 -21.45 -3.62
N PRO A 250 11.58 -20.42 -2.79
CA PRO A 250 11.45 -20.50 -1.32
C PRO A 250 10.05 -20.92 -0.84
N GLY A 251 8.99 -20.44 -1.47
CA GLY A 251 7.60 -20.83 -1.15
C GLY A 251 7.26 -22.33 -1.32
N GLN A 252 8.19 -23.13 -1.87
CA GLN A 252 8.09 -24.60 -1.95
C GLN A 252 8.52 -25.31 -0.66
N LEU A 253 9.01 -24.57 0.34
CA LEU A 253 9.44 -25.11 1.63
C LEU A 253 8.58 -24.54 2.76
N LYS A 254 8.20 -25.41 3.70
CA LYS A 254 7.52 -25.01 4.94
C LYS A 254 8.03 -25.86 6.10
N ASP A 255 8.23 -25.23 7.25
CA ASP A 255 8.74 -25.89 8.45
C ASP A 255 7.80 -27.02 8.91
N ALA A 256 8.35 -28.17 9.27
CA ALA A 256 7.57 -29.35 9.63
C ALA A 256 7.18 -29.41 11.12
N TYR A 257 7.70 -28.50 11.95
CA TYR A 257 7.46 -28.45 13.39
C TYR A 257 6.88 -27.12 13.88
N GLU A 258 7.43 -26.01 13.42
CA GLU A 258 7.10 -24.64 13.83
C GLU A 258 6.16 -23.91 12.85
N ASN A 259 5.89 -24.47 11.66
CA ASN A 259 4.85 -23.93 10.78
C ASN A 259 3.47 -24.32 11.31
N THR A 260 2.67 -23.35 11.72
CA THR A 260 1.38 -23.64 12.38
C THR A 260 0.16 -23.28 11.55
N GLY A 261 0.25 -23.42 10.22
CA GLY A 261 -0.90 -23.93 9.47
C GLY A 261 -1.46 -23.09 8.32
N ALA A 262 -0.77 -22.07 7.81
CA ALA A 262 -1.25 -21.35 6.61
C ALA A 262 -0.68 -21.89 5.28
N PHE A 263 0.51 -22.53 5.32
CA PHE A 263 1.20 -23.11 4.15
C PHE A 263 1.06 -22.26 2.86
N SER A 264 1.42 -20.96 2.91
CA SER A 264 1.25 -20.07 1.75
C SER A 264 2.34 -20.25 0.68
N THR A 265 1.96 -20.26 -0.59
CA THR A 265 2.89 -20.26 -1.74
C THR A 265 3.47 -18.88 -2.04
N SER A 266 2.90 -17.79 -1.49
CA SER A 266 3.32 -16.40 -1.74
C SER A 266 4.09 -15.79 -0.58
N ASN A 267 4.24 -16.52 0.53
CA ASN A 267 5.07 -16.11 1.65
C ASN A 267 6.37 -16.92 1.63
N ASP A 268 7.51 -16.25 1.46
CA ASP A 268 8.83 -16.87 1.50
C ASP A 268 9.26 -17.22 2.92
N ASP A 269 8.61 -16.66 3.94
CA ASP A 269 8.83 -17.02 5.34
C ASP A 269 8.12 -18.35 5.68
N ILE A 270 8.85 -19.22 6.36
CA ILE A 270 8.36 -20.52 6.79
C ILE A 270 7.57 -20.45 8.12
N ARG A 271 7.46 -19.27 8.79
CA ARG A 271 6.93 -19.11 10.18
C ARG A 271 5.91 -17.99 10.48
N PHE A 272 5.58 -17.04 9.57
CA PHE A 272 4.72 -15.87 9.89
C PHE A 272 3.37 -15.87 9.15
N ARG A 273 2.36 -15.22 9.74
CA ARG A 273 1.00 -15.11 9.21
C ARG A 273 0.63 -13.68 8.81
N GLN A 274 -0.16 -13.54 7.75
CA GLN A 274 -0.67 -12.27 7.26
C GLN A 274 -2.06 -11.98 7.85
N VAL A 275 -2.25 -10.77 8.38
CA VAL A 275 -3.51 -10.23 8.93
C VAL A 275 -3.71 -8.78 8.49
N TYR A 276 -4.82 -8.17 8.89
CA TYR A 276 -5.21 -6.83 8.49
C TYR A 276 -5.51 -5.93 9.69
N HIS A 277 -5.16 -4.65 9.58
CA HIS A 277 -5.53 -3.60 10.53
C HIS A 277 -6.26 -2.48 9.82
N GLY A 278 -7.29 -1.91 10.44
CA GLY A 278 -8.02 -0.77 9.90
C GLY A 278 -7.99 0.42 10.84
N SER A 279 -7.55 1.57 10.35
CA SER A 279 -7.48 2.80 11.13
C SER A 279 -7.96 4.02 10.34
N PRO A 280 -8.58 5.01 11.01
CA PRO A 280 -8.77 6.34 10.44
C PRO A 280 -7.48 7.17 10.40
N ALA A 281 -6.38 6.70 10.99
CA ALA A 281 -5.09 7.40 11.00
C ALA A 281 -4.07 6.73 10.06
N SER A 282 -3.24 7.56 9.42
CA SER A 282 -2.12 7.14 8.57
C SER A 282 -0.83 7.05 9.39
N PHE A 283 -0.15 5.90 9.41
CA PHE A 283 1.11 5.71 10.15
C PHE A 283 2.03 4.69 9.45
N GLY A 284 3.34 4.80 9.70
CA GLY A 284 4.38 3.92 9.13
C GLY A 284 4.80 2.77 10.03
N HIS A 285 4.45 2.82 11.32
CA HIS A 285 4.65 1.77 12.30
C HIS A 285 3.54 1.85 13.35
N PHE A 286 3.32 0.77 14.10
CA PHE A 286 2.40 0.78 15.24
C PHE A 286 3.09 1.45 16.43
N ASP A 287 2.38 2.34 17.12
CA ASP A 287 2.83 2.99 18.35
C ASP A 287 1.69 2.93 19.38
N HIS A 288 1.93 2.19 20.45
CA HIS A 288 0.97 1.95 21.51
C HIS A 288 0.71 3.17 22.39
N ALA A 289 1.47 4.26 22.26
CA ALA A 289 1.12 5.55 22.86
C ALA A 289 -0.21 6.10 22.33
N PHE A 290 -0.63 5.67 21.13
CA PHE A 290 -1.91 6.02 20.52
C PHE A 290 -3.01 4.96 20.72
N THR A 291 -2.72 3.89 21.46
CA THR A 291 -3.68 2.84 21.80
C THR A 291 -4.87 3.44 22.56
N GLY A 292 -6.10 3.09 22.15
CA GLY A 292 -7.33 3.62 22.76
C GLY A 292 -7.82 4.96 22.20
N THR A 293 -7.07 5.60 21.29
CA THR A 293 -7.52 6.83 20.60
C THR A 293 -8.53 6.57 19.46
N GLY A 294 -8.71 5.31 19.06
CA GLY A 294 -9.66 4.87 18.04
C GLY A 294 -11.06 4.52 18.55
N GLU A 295 -11.94 4.13 17.63
CA GLU A 295 -13.36 3.86 17.91
C GLU A 295 -13.67 2.43 18.41
N GLY A 296 -12.70 1.52 18.31
CA GLY A 296 -12.83 0.16 18.82
C GLY A 296 -12.80 0.14 20.35
N ALA A 297 -13.81 -0.48 20.97
CA ALA A 297 -13.74 -0.81 22.38
C ALA A 297 -12.65 -1.87 22.59
N GLN A 298 -11.73 -1.64 23.53
CA GLN A 298 -10.72 -2.63 23.94
C GLN A 298 -11.37 -3.76 24.77
N ALA A 299 -12.28 -4.50 24.15
CA ALA A 299 -13.16 -5.44 24.83
C ALA A 299 -12.45 -6.76 25.21
N TYR A 300 -11.26 -7.03 24.65
CA TYR A 300 -10.57 -8.31 24.75
C TYR A 300 -9.14 -8.19 25.33
N GLY A 301 -8.70 -6.98 25.70
CA GLY A 301 -7.37 -6.72 26.25
C GLY A 301 -6.69 -5.48 25.64
N TRP A 302 -5.51 -5.13 26.15
CA TRP A 302 -4.76 -3.95 25.74
C TRP A 302 -3.66 -4.32 24.73
N GLY A 303 -3.54 -3.57 23.64
CA GLY A 303 -2.58 -3.80 22.57
C GLY A 303 -3.16 -3.43 21.20
N THR A 304 -2.47 -3.83 20.13
CA THR A 304 -2.89 -3.57 18.75
C THR A 304 -3.84 -4.64 18.24
N TYR A 305 -4.99 -4.22 17.71
CA TYR A 305 -6.04 -5.12 17.22
C TYR A 305 -5.85 -5.40 15.73
N VAL A 306 -5.75 -6.66 15.34
CA VAL A 306 -5.65 -7.10 13.93
C VAL A 306 -6.60 -8.26 13.65
N THR A 307 -6.93 -8.51 12.39
CA THR A 307 -7.94 -9.51 11.99
C THR A 307 -7.53 -10.27 10.73
N GLU A 308 -7.85 -11.56 10.66
CA GLU A 308 -7.71 -12.34 9.42
C GLU A 308 -8.72 -11.92 8.35
N VAL A 309 -9.82 -11.28 8.76
CA VAL A 309 -10.90 -10.88 7.86
C VAL A 309 -10.67 -9.44 7.41
N GLU A 310 -10.12 -9.27 6.20
CA GLU A 310 -9.89 -7.96 5.58
C GLU A 310 -11.14 -7.05 5.61
N GLY A 311 -12.34 -7.62 5.40
CA GLY A 311 -13.60 -6.89 5.47
C GLY A 311 -13.89 -6.28 6.85
N ILE A 312 -13.46 -6.92 7.94
CA ILE A 312 -13.56 -6.39 9.30
C ILE A 312 -12.60 -5.21 9.46
N ALA A 313 -11.34 -5.35 9.01
CA ALA A 313 -10.38 -4.25 9.03
C ALA A 313 -10.87 -3.06 8.19
N ARG A 314 -11.41 -3.28 6.99
CA ARG A 314 -12.03 -2.24 6.15
C ARG A 314 -13.18 -1.52 6.88
N LYS A 315 -14.00 -2.27 7.62
CA LYS A 315 -15.07 -1.68 8.44
C LYS A 315 -14.50 -0.80 9.55
N TYR A 316 -13.45 -1.23 10.25
CA TYR A 316 -12.81 -0.42 11.29
C TYR A 316 -12.10 0.83 10.74
N ALA A 317 -11.42 0.70 9.58
CA ALA A 317 -10.90 1.84 8.84
C ALA A 317 -12.03 2.83 8.50
N ALA A 318 -13.23 2.35 8.19
CA ALA A 318 -14.40 3.18 7.94
C ALA A 318 -15.12 3.72 9.20
N THR A 319 -14.81 3.24 10.42
CA THR A 319 -15.62 3.51 11.64
C THR A 319 -15.12 4.70 12.48
N GLY A 320 -13.95 5.29 12.20
CA GLY A 320 -13.28 6.37 12.96
C GLY A 320 -13.97 7.75 13.02
N ILE A 321 -15.30 7.78 13.00
CA ILE A 321 -16.16 8.84 12.44
C ILE A 321 -16.79 9.77 13.51
N LYS A 322 -16.59 9.56 14.83
CA LYS A 322 -17.35 10.29 15.87
C LYS A 322 -17.13 11.81 15.93
N ARG A 323 -16.17 12.38 15.18
CA ARG A 323 -15.89 13.83 15.17
C ARG A 323 -16.44 14.58 13.95
N GLY A 324 -17.09 13.92 12.99
CA GLY A 324 -17.79 14.58 11.88
C GLY A 324 -16.91 15.36 10.90
N LYS A 325 -15.59 15.21 10.96
CA LYS A 325 -14.62 15.91 10.10
C LYS A 325 -14.57 15.37 8.66
N HIS A 326 -15.05 14.14 8.47
CA HIS A 326 -15.15 13.45 7.18
C HIS A 326 -16.41 13.84 6.39
N ILE A 327 -17.27 14.70 6.95
CA ILE A 327 -18.42 15.26 6.23
C ILE A 327 -18.17 16.75 6.09
N THR A 328 -17.97 17.20 4.85
CA THR A 328 -17.72 18.61 4.53
C THR A 328 -18.89 19.19 3.76
N TYR A 329 -19.16 20.48 3.97
CA TYR A 329 -20.13 21.30 3.25
C TYR A 329 -19.34 22.42 2.59
N ASP A 330 -19.31 22.46 1.25
CA ASP A 330 -18.51 23.40 0.46
C ASP A 330 -17.04 23.49 0.92
N GLY A 331 -16.46 22.34 1.31
CA GLY A 331 -15.07 22.22 1.78
C GLY A 331 -14.86 22.43 3.27
N GLU A 332 -15.84 22.96 4.02
CA GLU A 332 -15.74 23.18 5.47
C GLU A 332 -16.40 22.04 6.27
N PRO A 333 -15.97 21.72 7.49
CA PRO A 333 -16.62 20.68 8.29
C PRO A 333 -18.12 20.94 8.48
N LEU A 334 -18.97 19.92 8.26
CA LEU A 334 -20.43 20.05 8.39
C LEU A 334 -20.85 20.37 9.83
N SER A 335 -20.04 20.00 10.84
CA SER A 335 -20.37 20.21 12.26
C SER A 335 -20.64 21.69 12.61
N PRO A 336 -19.75 22.66 12.31
CA PRO A 336 -20.00 24.10 12.44
C PRO A 336 -21.23 24.60 11.67
N VAL A 337 -21.51 24.04 10.49
CA VAL A 337 -22.70 24.40 9.68
C VAL A 337 -23.98 24.00 10.40
N LEU A 338 -23.97 22.87 11.12
CA LEU A 338 -25.06 22.45 12.00
C LEU A 338 -25.15 23.28 13.30
N ASP A 339 -24.09 24.00 13.69
CA ASP A 339 -24.02 24.83 14.91
C ASP A 339 -24.35 26.31 14.70
N ASN A 340 -24.40 26.79 13.44
CA ASN A 340 -24.59 28.21 13.15
C ASN A 340 -26.01 28.68 13.54
N GLU A 341 -26.07 29.77 14.31
CA GLU A 341 -27.25 30.39 14.92
C GLU A 341 -28.32 30.83 13.90
N TYR A 342 -27.98 30.85 12.62
CA TYR A 342 -28.89 31.17 11.52
C TYR A 342 -29.72 29.96 11.01
N TYR A 343 -29.32 28.72 11.31
CA TYR A 343 -29.96 27.55 10.72
C TYR A 343 -30.80 26.71 11.67
N PHE A 344 -30.40 26.41 12.92
CA PHE A 344 -31.05 25.29 13.61
C PHE A 344 -31.17 25.32 15.14
N ASP A 345 -32.43 25.30 15.58
CA ASP A 345 -32.97 25.11 16.92
C ASP A 345 -32.48 23.84 17.66
N GLU A 346 -32.73 23.72 18.98
CA GLU A 346 -32.27 22.65 19.90
C GLU A 346 -32.42 21.21 19.38
N VAL A 347 -33.30 21.00 18.40
CA VAL A 347 -33.58 19.75 17.69
C VAL A 347 -32.31 19.18 17.04
N TRP A 348 -31.55 19.97 16.29
CA TRP A 348 -30.37 19.44 15.58
C TRP A 348 -29.26 19.08 16.54
N ARG A 349 -29.13 19.78 17.67
CA ARG A 349 -28.20 19.45 18.76
C ARG A 349 -28.43 18.03 19.30
N ILE A 350 -29.67 17.55 19.32
CA ILE A 350 -30.02 16.18 19.76
C ILE A 350 -29.59 15.13 18.74
N TRP A 351 -29.72 15.41 17.45
CA TRP A 351 -29.47 14.46 16.36
C TRP A 351 -28.10 14.63 15.69
N LYS A 352 -27.35 15.67 16.03
CA LYS A 352 -26.04 16.04 15.45
C LYS A 352 -25.08 14.86 15.41
N ARG A 353 -25.00 14.11 16.50
CA ARG A 353 -24.14 12.92 16.60
C ARG A 353 -24.52 11.84 15.58
N GLN A 354 -25.81 11.64 15.33
CA GLN A 354 -26.30 10.68 14.34
C GLN A 354 -26.03 11.15 12.91
N ILE A 355 -26.27 12.42 12.62
CA ILE A 355 -26.02 13.00 11.28
C ILE A 355 -24.53 12.98 10.95
N LEU A 356 -23.68 13.41 11.90
CA LEU A 356 -22.23 13.39 11.75
C LEU A 356 -21.64 11.98 11.78
N SER A 357 -22.43 10.95 12.15
CA SER A 357 -22.00 9.55 12.07
C SER A 357 -22.22 8.90 10.70
N SER A 358 -22.75 9.65 9.72
CA SER A 358 -23.05 9.13 8.38
C SER A 358 -21.77 8.77 7.61
N THR A 359 -21.81 7.66 6.88
CA THR A 359 -20.65 7.01 6.23
C THR A 359 -20.63 7.16 4.71
N ASP A 360 -21.74 7.59 4.15
CA ASP A 360 -22.02 7.71 2.71
C ASP A 360 -23.27 8.59 2.50
N VAL A 361 -23.45 9.06 1.26
CA VAL A 361 -24.53 10.01 0.90
C VAL A 361 -25.91 9.47 1.26
N ASP A 362 -26.15 8.18 1.09
CA ASP A 362 -27.45 7.56 1.35
C ASP A 362 -27.75 7.47 2.85
N SER A 363 -26.77 7.10 3.67
CA SER A 363 -26.88 7.09 5.13
C SER A 363 -27.10 8.49 5.69
N LEU A 364 -26.45 9.50 5.11
CA LEU A 364 -26.65 10.90 5.48
C LEU A 364 -28.06 11.38 5.15
N LYS A 365 -28.54 11.10 3.92
CA LYS A 365 -29.92 11.39 3.51
C LYS A 365 -30.94 10.70 4.42
N ARG A 366 -30.72 9.43 4.76
CA ARG A 366 -31.58 8.67 5.69
C ARG A 366 -31.58 9.28 7.09
N ASN A 367 -30.42 9.65 7.61
CA ASN A 367 -30.27 10.24 8.94
C ASN A 367 -30.88 11.64 9.03
N ILE A 368 -30.74 12.46 7.99
CA ILE A 368 -31.42 13.77 7.89
C ILE A 368 -32.93 13.56 7.75
N SER A 369 -33.36 12.61 6.92
CA SER A 369 -34.77 12.29 6.69
C SER A 369 -35.49 11.78 7.95
N SER A 370 -34.77 11.13 8.87
CA SER A 370 -35.34 10.60 10.12
C SER A 370 -35.48 11.65 11.22
N VAL A 371 -34.88 12.84 11.08
CA VAL A 371 -35.04 13.94 12.05
C VAL A 371 -36.48 14.49 12.00
N TYR A 372 -37.09 14.64 13.17
CA TYR A 372 -38.44 15.21 13.33
C TYR A 372 -38.55 16.13 14.55
N MET A 373 -39.48 17.07 14.52
CA MET A 373 -39.88 17.87 15.70
C MET A 373 -41.03 17.19 16.45
N ASP A 374 -40.92 17.02 17.76
CA ASP A 374 -42.00 16.48 18.61
C ASP A 374 -43.21 17.42 18.64
N GLY A 375 -44.42 16.87 18.62
CA GLY A 375 -45.68 17.62 18.57
C GLY A 375 -46.04 18.36 19.85
N ARG A 376 -45.29 18.16 20.95
CA ARG A 376 -45.48 18.88 22.23
C ARG A 376 -44.83 20.26 22.26
N THR A 377 -43.85 20.53 21.39
CA THR A 377 -43.10 21.82 21.33
C THR A 377 -43.60 22.78 20.24
N ALA A 378 -44.43 22.31 19.29
CA ALA A 378 -45.07 23.17 18.29
C ALA A 378 -46.33 22.53 17.68
N SER A 379 -47.43 23.30 17.57
CA SER A 379 -48.67 22.82 16.94
C SER A 379 -48.50 22.58 15.44
N ALA A 380 -49.39 21.77 14.84
CA ALA A 380 -49.37 21.45 13.40
C ALA A 380 -49.44 22.67 12.46
N TYR A 381 -49.82 23.84 12.99
CA TYR A 381 -49.95 25.11 12.25
C TYR A 381 -48.81 26.11 12.54
N SER A 382 -47.78 25.73 13.28
CA SER A 382 -46.68 26.65 13.62
C SER A 382 -45.77 26.91 12.42
N GLY A 383 -45.45 28.19 12.17
CA GLY A 383 -44.48 28.59 11.15
C GLY A 383 -43.09 27.98 11.35
N ARG A 384 -42.74 27.65 12.60
CA ARG A 384 -41.49 26.97 12.98
C ARG A 384 -41.40 25.56 12.41
N ARG A 385 -42.49 24.79 12.43
CA ARG A 385 -42.52 23.43 11.84
C ARG A 385 -42.39 23.47 10.31
N LYS A 386 -43.01 24.45 9.66
CA LYS A 386 -42.88 24.66 8.20
C LYS A 386 -41.45 25.09 7.81
N ALA A 387 -40.82 25.96 8.59
CA ALA A 387 -39.44 26.36 8.39
C ALA A 387 -38.48 25.17 8.55
N PHE A 388 -38.66 24.36 9.59
CA PHE A 388 -37.87 23.15 9.84
C PHE A 388 -37.95 22.15 8.67
N GLU A 389 -39.15 21.84 8.17
CA GLU A 389 -39.30 20.92 7.03
C GLU A 389 -38.69 21.50 5.75
N ARG A 390 -38.77 22.82 5.53
CA ARG A 390 -38.13 23.47 4.38
C ARG A 390 -36.61 23.35 4.44
N GLN A 391 -36.01 23.66 5.59
CA GLN A 391 -34.56 23.59 5.78
C GLN A 391 -34.02 22.16 5.66
N LYS A 392 -34.79 21.17 6.14
CA LYS A 392 -34.48 19.75 5.94
C LYS A 392 -34.45 19.38 4.45
N GLN A 393 -35.37 19.92 3.65
CA GLN A 393 -35.36 19.71 2.19
C GLN A 393 -34.23 20.46 1.50
N GLU A 394 -33.88 21.68 1.93
CA GLU A 394 -32.73 22.43 1.44
C GLU A 394 -31.43 21.64 1.67
N LEU A 395 -31.21 21.12 2.89
CA LEU A 395 -30.03 20.31 3.21
C LEU A 395 -29.96 19.01 2.38
N LEU A 396 -31.11 18.36 2.13
CA LEU A 396 -31.16 17.20 1.23
C LEU A 396 -30.85 17.58 -0.23
N SER A 397 -31.30 18.74 -0.68
CA SER A 397 -31.01 19.29 -2.00
C SER A 397 -29.53 19.68 -2.15
N ASP A 398 -28.89 20.19 -1.10
CA ASP A 398 -27.45 20.50 -1.11
C ASP A 398 -26.60 19.22 -1.21
N ILE A 399 -27.07 18.12 -0.63
CA ILE A 399 -26.46 16.79 -0.85
C ILE A 399 -26.63 16.38 -2.32
N ASP A 400 -27.82 16.52 -2.90
CA ASP A 400 -28.06 16.19 -4.31
C ASP A 400 -27.27 17.07 -5.28
N ALA A 401 -26.98 18.31 -4.89
CA ALA A 401 -26.16 19.26 -5.62
C ALA A 401 -24.64 19.03 -5.42
N GLY A 402 -24.23 18.03 -4.62
CA GLY A 402 -22.82 17.69 -4.39
C GLY A 402 -22.05 18.68 -3.51
N ARG A 403 -22.75 19.59 -2.83
CA ARG A 403 -22.17 20.57 -1.90
C ARG A 403 -21.72 19.92 -0.60
N ILE A 404 -22.37 18.82 -0.21
CA ILE A 404 -21.98 18.04 0.96
C ILE A 404 -21.24 16.78 0.51
N ARG A 405 -19.97 16.68 0.87
CA ARG A 405 -19.08 15.55 0.56
C ARG A 405 -18.83 14.71 1.80
N ILE A 406 -18.69 13.41 1.59
CA ILE A 406 -18.34 12.46 2.65
C ILE A 406 -17.06 11.74 2.23
N GLU A 407 -15.95 12.08 2.90
CA GLU A 407 -14.62 11.54 2.65
C GLU A 407 -14.12 10.83 3.91
N PRO A 408 -14.37 9.53 4.05
CA PRO A 408 -13.95 8.78 5.23
C PRO A 408 -12.43 8.55 5.16
N PRO A 409 -11.63 8.93 6.19
CA PRO A 409 -10.23 8.55 6.26
C PRO A 409 -10.18 7.03 6.48
N ARG A 410 -9.64 6.28 5.52
CA ARG A 410 -9.66 4.81 5.51
C ARG A 410 -8.27 4.27 5.20
N HIS A 411 -7.49 3.98 6.23
CA HIS A 411 -6.21 3.30 6.07
C HIS A 411 -6.35 1.82 6.43
N LEU A 412 -6.14 0.96 5.42
CA LEU A 412 -6.09 -0.48 5.58
C LEU A 412 -4.63 -0.91 5.49
N TYR A 413 -4.15 -1.57 6.52
CA TYR A 413 -2.79 -2.08 6.60
C TYR A 413 -2.79 -3.59 6.45
N THR A 414 -1.86 -4.10 5.66
CA THR A 414 -1.48 -5.51 5.69
C THR A 414 -0.34 -5.66 6.68
N VAL A 415 -0.51 -6.59 7.63
CA VAL A 415 0.39 -6.75 8.78
C VAL A 415 0.79 -8.20 8.89
N GLU A 416 2.08 -8.47 9.08
CA GLU A 416 2.58 -9.77 9.50
C GLU A 416 2.65 -9.82 11.03
N ILE A 417 2.15 -10.91 11.60
CA ILE A 417 2.27 -11.23 13.04
C ILE A 417 2.87 -12.63 13.22
N PRO A 418 3.51 -12.93 14.37
CA PRO A 418 3.95 -14.28 14.70
C PRO A 418 2.80 -15.28 14.62
N GLU A 419 3.03 -16.41 13.97
CA GLU A 419 2.03 -17.48 13.84
C GLU A 419 1.67 -18.05 15.22
N ASP A 420 0.43 -18.52 15.38
CA ASP A 420 -0.04 -19.12 16.62
C ASP A 420 0.51 -20.54 16.78
N ASN A 421 1.39 -20.75 17.76
CA ASN A 421 2.02 -22.04 18.03
C ASN A 421 1.31 -22.86 19.11
N GLY A 422 0.09 -22.47 19.50
CA GLY A 422 -0.70 -23.13 20.54
C GLY A 422 -0.32 -22.71 21.96
N ARG A 423 0.72 -21.88 22.12
CA ARG A 423 1.27 -21.48 23.44
C ARG A 423 1.52 -19.99 23.57
N ASN A 424 1.82 -19.30 22.47
CA ASN A 424 2.13 -17.86 22.46
C ASN A 424 0.89 -16.95 22.44
N TYR A 425 -0.30 -17.46 22.13
CA TYR A 425 -1.55 -16.70 22.25
C TYR A 425 -2.41 -17.21 23.40
N LEU A 426 -2.97 -16.27 24.17
CA LEU A 426 -4.02 -16.59 25.12
C LEU A 426 -5.35 -16.69 24.37
N TYR A 427 -5.90 -17.89 24.27
CA TYR A 427 -7.20 -18.12 23.63
C TYR A 427 -8.33 -17.57 24.51
N TRP A 428 -9.08 -16.60 23.99
CA TRP A 428 -10.13 -15.95 24.75
C TRP A 428 -11.29 -16.89 25.14
N ASP A 429 -11.61 -17.81 24.23
CA ASP A 429 -12.76 -18.71 24.25
C ASP A 429 -12.41 -20.15 24.64
N ARG A 430 -11.13 -20.45 24.94
CA ARG A 430 -10.66 -21.80 25.30
C ARG A 430 -9.96 -21.82 26.66
N PRO A 431 -9.96 -22.96 27.37
CA PRO A 431 -9.22 -23.12 28.62
C PRO A 431 -7.74 -22.80 28.48
N VAL A 432 -7.15 -22.19 29.51
CA VAL A 432 -5.71 -21.93 29.56
C VAL A 432 -4.97 -23.24 29.75
N SER A 433 -4.04 -23.57 28.84
CA SER A 433 -3.37 -24.88 28.87
C SER A 433 -2.45 -25.03 30.10
N PRO A 434 -2.18 -26.26 30.59
CA PRO A 434 -1.27 -26.49 31.72
C PRO A 434 0.13 -25.88 31.52
N GLU A 435 0.60 -25.84 30.27
CA GLU A 435 1.89 -25.27 29.90
C GLU A 435 1.88 -23.74 29.96
N GLN A 436 0.81 -23.11 29.47
CA GLN A 436 0.57 -21.67 29.62
C GLN A 436 0.44 -21.28 31.09
N GLN A 437 -0.32 -22.06 31.88
CA GLN A 437 -0.41 -21.90 33.33
C GLN A 437 0.98 -21.95 33.98
N GLY A 438 1.83 -22.91 33.61
CA GLY A 438 3.20 -23.02 34.12
C GLY A 438 4.05 -21.77 33.87
N ARG A 439 3.97 -21.17 32.67
CA ARG A 439 4.66 -19.91 32.34
C ARG A 439 4.14 -18.74 33.16
N ILE A 440 2.81 -18.63 33.27
CA ILE A 440 2.13 -17.63 34.09
C ILE A 440 2.57 -17.74 35.54
N PHE A 441 2.58 -18.95 36.11
CA PHE A 441 3.03 -19.20 37.49
C PHE A 441 4.49 -18.80 37.70
N LEU A 442 5.36 -19.14 36.75
CA LEU A 442 6.76 -18.76 36.81
C LEU A 442 6.91 -17.24 36.80
N GLN A 443 6.13 -16.54 35.97
CA GLN A 443 6.16 -15.08 35.88
C GLN A 443 5.59 -14.41 37.14
N LEU A 444 4.48 -14.88 37.69
CA LEU A 444 3.93 -14.42 38.97
C LEU A 444 4.97 -14.52 40.09
N ARG A 445 5.72 -15.63 40.13
CA ARG A 445 6.79 -15.86 41.10
C ARG A 445 7.98 -14.91 40.89
N LYS A 446 8.40 -14.68 39.63
CA LYS A 446 9.47 -13.73 39.28
C LYS A 446 9.13 -12.31 39.74
N GLU A 447 7.91 -11.87 39.49
CA GLU A 447 7.43 -10.53 39.83
C GLU A 447 6.94 -10.40 41.29
N ARG A 448 7.00 -11.48 42.06
CA ARG A 448 6.59 -11.55 43.49
C ARG A 448 5.15 -11.08 43.74
N LEU A 449 4.26 -11.33 42.78
CA LEU A 449 2.84 -11.04 42.89
C LEU A 449 2.16 -12.16 43.71
N PHE A 450 2.15 -12.02 45.04
CA PHE A 450 1.56 -13.00 45.99
C PHE A 450 0.55 -12.30 46.91
N TRP A 451 -0.72 -12.72 46.87
CA TRP A 451 -1.79 -12.16 47.71
C TRP A 451 -2.51 -13.19 48.57
N PRO A 452 -2.51 -13.04 49.91
CA PRO A 452 -3.07 -14.02 50.84
C PRO A 452 -4.55 -14.37 50.59
N GLU A 453 -5.39 -13.42 50.17
CA GLU A 453 -6.84 -13.64 50.04
C GLU A 453 -7.24 -14.48 48.80
N LEU A 454 -6.49 -14.39 47.69
CA LEU A 454 -6.76 -15.11 46.44
C LEU A 454 -6.04 -16.47 46.34
N THR A 455 -5.03 -16.70 47.19
CA THR A 455 -4.15 -17.88 47.10
C THR A 455 -4.90 -19.22 47.26
N VAL A 456 -5.83 -19.38 48.19
CA VAL A 456 -6.32 -20.73 48.52
C VAL A 456 -7.20 -21.36 47.41
N GLU A 457 -8.01 -20.61 46.68
CA GLU A 457 -8.83 -21.16 45.58
C GLU A 457 -8.08 -21.25 44.26
N PHE A 458 -7.16 -20.31 44.02
CA PHE A 458 -6.29 -20.27 42.84
C PHE A 458 -5.28 -21.44 42.81
N TRP A 459 -4.68 -21.79 43.96
CA TRP A 459 -3.68 -22.87 44.05
C TRP A 459 -4.26 -24.28 44.23
N ASN A 460 -5.55 -24.42 44.54
CA ASN A 460 -6.21 -25.72 44.77
C ASN A 460 -6.97 -26.27 43.55
N GLY A 461 -6.85 -25.63 42.37
CA GLY A 461 -7.49 -26.10 41.13
C GLY A 461 -9.02 -26.06 41.12
N LYS A 462 -9.64 -25.37 42.08
CA LYS A 462 -11.11 -25.19 42.18
C LYS A 462 -11.60 -23.88 41.56
N SER A 463 -10.68 -23.00 41.18
CA SER A 463 -11.03 -21.73 40.55
C SER A 463 -11.47 -21.96 39.11
N HIS A 464 -12.62 -21.39 38.75
CA HIS A 464 -13.09 -21.38 37.37
C HIS A 464 -12.15 -20.60 36.43
N VAL A 465 -11.22 -19.80 36.96
CA VAL A 465 -10.37 -18.88 36.22
C VAL A 465 -9.60 -19.46 35.02
N TRP A 466 -9.34 -20.77 35.01
CA TRP A 466 -8.65 -21.46 33.92
C TRP A 466 -9.58 -21.98 32.82
N ASN A 467 -10.90 -21.89 32.97
CA ASN A 467 -11.88 -22.41 32.02
C ASN A 467 -11.88 -21.64 30.69
N SER A 468 -11.42 -20.39 30.69
CA SER A 468 -11.19 -19.63 29.48
C SER A 468 -10.10 -18.58 29.68
N GLY A 469 -9.40 -18.21 28.60
CA GLY A 469 -8.50 -17.06 28.64
C GLY A 469 -9.21 -15.77 29.04
N LYS A 470 -10.49 -15.62 28.71
CA LYS A 470 -11.34 -14.52 29.20
C LYS A 470 -11.41 -14.45 30.73
N GLU A 471 -11.72 -15.55 31.39
CA GLU A 471 -11.84 -15.60 32.85
C GLU A 471 -10.49 -15.30 33.51
N PHE A 472 -9.40 -15.85 32.96
CA PHE A 472 -8.04 -15.57 33.42
C PHE A 472 -7.63 -14.11 33.23
N TYR A 473 -7.84 -13.56 32.04
CA TYR A 473 -7.51 -12.16 31.75
C TYR A 473 -8.34 -11.20 32.61
N SER A 474 -9.62 -11.50 32.85
CA SER A 474 -10.49 -10.72 33.74
C SER A 474 -10.00 -10.73 35.19
N LEU A 475 -9.42 -11.85 35.65
CA LEU A 475 -8.77 -11.89 36.95
C LEU A 475 -7.52 -11.00 36.97
N LEU A 476 -6.65 -11.08 35.95
CA LEU A 476 -5.47 -10.21 35.87
C LEU A 476 -5.85 -8.72 35.85
N ASP A 477 -6.88 -8.35 35.07
CA ASP A 477 -7.40 -6.98 35.02
C ASP A 477 -7.87 -6.53 36.41
N TYR A 478 -8.69 -7.33 37.10
CA TYR A 478 -9.12 -7.06 38.47
C TYR A 478 -7.94 -6.96 39.45
N MET A 479 -6.94 -7.82 39.30
CA MET A 479 -5.74 -7.87 40.13
C MET A 479 -4.87 -6.62 40.01
N PHE A 480 -4.76 -6.05 38.81
CA PHE A 480 -3.99 -4.83 38.57
C PHE A 480 -4.82 -3.55 38.74
N MET A 481 -6.13 -3.67 38.98
CA MET A 481 -7.01 -2.55 39.27
C MET A 481 -6.65 -1.91 40.61
N ASN A 482 -6.27 -0.63 40.58
CA ASN A 482 -5.97 0.14 41.77
C ASN A 482 -6.98 1.30 41.90
N PRO A 483 -7.90 1.30 42.88
CA PRO A 483 -8.91 2.35 43.01
C PRO A 483 -8.35 3.73 43.41
N ASP A 484 -7.10 3.79 43.91
CA ASP A 484 -6.45 5.03 44.38
C ASP A 484 -5.48 5.63 43.35
N ARG A 485 -5.32 5.01 42.16
CA ARG A 485 -4.47 5.50 41.06
C ARG A 485 -5.18 5.37 39.73
N ASP A 486 -4.99 6.34 38.84
CA ASP A 486 -5.45 6.29 37.45
C ASP A 486 -4.53 5.38 36.62
N THR A 487 -4.46 4.10 36.97
CA THR A 487 -3.63 3.08 36.30
C THR A 487 -4.49 2.21 35.40
N ASP A 488 -4.08 2.08 34.12
CA ASP A 488 -4.72 1.21 33.13
C ASP A 488 -4.40 -0.26 33.43
N SER A 489 -5.30 -0.93 34.15
CA SER A 489 -5.13 -2.30 34.61
C SER A 489 -5.04 -3.32 33.47
N GLN A 490 -5.65 -3.03 32.32
CA GLN A 490 -5.57 -3.89 31.14
C GLN A 490 -4.20 -3.80 30.48
N GLN A 491 -3.60 -2.62 30.44
CA GLN A 491 -2.22 -2.44 29.98
C GLN A 491 -1.25 -3.24 30.86
N LEU A 492 -1.42 -3.20 32.18
CA LEU A 492 -0.60 -3.98 33.11
C LEU A 492 -0.79 -5.50 32.96
N ALA A 493 -2.03 -5.95 32.76
CA ALA A 493 -2.36 -7.36 32.52
C ALA A 493 -1.73 -7.88 31.21
N SER A 494 -1.88 -7.14 30.12
CA SER A 494 -1.27 -7.46 28.81
C SER A 494 0.26 -7.43 28.89
N GLY A 495 0.83 -6.44 29.56
CA GLY A 495 2.28 -6.35 29.79
C GLY A 495 2.83 -7.51 30.63
N PHE A 496 2.09 -7.97 31.64
CA PHE A 496 2.44 -9.16 32.41
C PHE A 496 2.46 -10.42 31.52
N LEU A 497 1.43 -10.62 30.69
CA LEU A 497 1.36 -11.74 29.75
C LEU A 497 2.48 -11.70 28.71
N SER A 498 2.80 -10.51 28.18
CA SER A 498 3.94 -10.32 27.28
C SER A 498 5.25 -10.78 27.91
N ARG A 499 5.54 -10.35 29.15
CA ARG A 499 6.73 -10.82 29.90
C ARG A 499 6.69 -12.31 30.25
N ALA A 500 5.51 -12.91 30.32
CA ALA A 500 5.34 -14.37 30.46
C ALA A 500 5.57 -15.15 29.15
N GLY A 501 5.86 -14.46 28.04
CA GLY A 501 6.17 -15.04 26.74
C GLY A 501 4.94 -15.24 25.84
N PHE A 502 3.89 -14.45 26.02
CA PHE A 502 2.75 -14.39 25.11
C PHE A 502 2.92 -13.27 24.08
N THR A 503 2.67 -13.56 22.82
CA THR A 503 2.60 -12.59 21.71
C THR A 503 1.32 -11.74 21.81
N GLY A 504 0.20 -12.37 22.21
CA GLY A 504 -1.08 -11.68 22.23
C GLY A 504 -2.25 -12.52 22.74
N ILE A 505 -3.46 -12.04 22.44
CA ILE A 505 -4.73 -12.70 22.70
C ILE A 505 -5.36 -13.06 21.35
N ASP A 506 -5.85 -14.28 21.23
CA ASP A 506 -6.55 -14.78 20.05
C ASP A 506 -8.04 -14.99 20.40
N TYR A 507 -8.95 -14.50 19.56
CA TYR A 507 -10.39 -14.60 19.80
C TYR A 507 -11.17 -14.72 18.48
N PRO A 508 -12.38 -15.31 18.48
CA PRO A 508 -13.17 -15.46 17.26
C PRO A 508 -13.45 -14.11 16.59
N ALA A 509 -13.30 -14.03 15.26
CA ALA A 509 -13.83 -12.91 14.51
C ALA A 509 -15.35 -12.88 14.66
N GLU A 510 -15.91 -11.69 14.91
CA GLU A 510 -17.35 -11.52 15.23
C GLU A 510 -17.79 -12.31 16.49
N CYS A 511 -16.91 -12.44 17.48
CA CYS A 511 -17.18 -13.13 18.76
C CYS A 511 -18.50 -12.70 19.43
N SER A 512 -18.87 -11.42 19.37
CA SER A 512 -20.12 -10.90 19.95
C SER A 512 -21.40 -11.42 19.29
N THR A 513 -21.32 -12.00 18.08
CA THR A 513 -22.46 -12.61 17.37
C THR A 513 -22.35 -14.13 17.28
N GLY A 514 -21.48 -14.75 18.09
CA GLY A 514 -21.30 -16.21 18.13
C GLY A 514 -20.18 -16.73 17.26
N GLY A 515 -19.34 -15.86 16.68
CA GLY A 515 -18.25 -16.23 15.80
C GLY A 515 -18.69 -16.54 14.37
N ARG A 516 -17.74 -16.48 13.44
CA ARG A 516 -18.00 -16.79 12.03
C ARG A 516 -17.97 -18.29 11.76
N ALA A 517 -18.77 -18.73 10.80
CA ALA A 517 -18.82 -20.14 10.38
C ALA A 517 -17.52 -20.63 9.70
N ASP A 518 -16.68 -19.72 9.20
CA ASP A 518 -15.39 -20.02 8.58
C ASP A 518 -14.24 -20.14 9.58
N GLY A 519 -14.49 -19.91 10.88
CA GLY A 519 -13.50 -20.06 11.94
C GLY A 519 -12.46 -18.94 12.02
N ALA A 520 -12.60 -17.87 11.24
CA ALA A 520 -11.65 -16.77 11.21
C ALA A 520 -11.46 -16.12 12.60
N ARG A 521 -10.25 -15.65 12.87
CA ARG A 521 -9.84 -15.11 14.17
C ARG A 521 -9.43 -13.64 14.10
N ASN A 522 -9.43 -13.03 15.27
CA ASN A 522 -8.89 -11.71 15.54
C ASN A 522 -7.82 -11.81 16.64
N TYR A 523 -6.91 -10.84 16.65
CA TYR A 523 -5.79 -10.82 17.58
C TYR A 523 -5.67 -9.47 18.27
N VAL A 524 -5.24 -9.51 19.54
CA VAL A 524 -4.69 -8.35 20.26
C VAL A 524 -3.22 -8.63 20.48
N ILE A 525 -2.34 -7.88 19.81
CA ILE A 525 -0.89 -8.07 19.89
C ILE A 525 -0.31 -7.14 20.95
N PHE A 526 0.50 -7.68 21.87
CA PHE A 526 0.98 -6.95 23.04
C PHE A 526 2.22 -6.10 22.76
N SER A 527 3.04 -6.47 21.78
CA SER A 527 4.30 -5.80 21.44
C SER A 527 4.28 -5.26 20.01
N GLU A 528 4.77 -4.04 19.81
CA GLU A 528 4.94 -3.43 18.49
C GLU A 528 5.95 -4.19 17.62
N ALA A 529 6.96 -4.80 18.23
CA ALA A 529 7.97 -5.60 17.53
C ALA A 529 7.38 -6.85 16.88
N ASP A 530 6.22 -7.32 17.34
CA ASP A 530 5.49 -8.45 16.78
C ASP A 530 4.53 -8.04 15.65
N LEU A 531 4.53 -6.77 15.23
CA LEU A 531 3.67 -6.22 14.19
C LEU A 531 4.50 -5.60 13.08
N LYS A 532 4.58 -6.25 11.93
CA LYS A 532 5.29 -5.72 10.77
C LYS A 532 4.32 -5.33 9.67
N ILE A 533 4.23 -4.03 9.36
CA ILE A 533 3.46 -3.57 8.20
C ILE A 533 4.22 -3.99 6.94
N THR A 534 3.61 -4.83 6.11
CA THR A 534 4.26 -5.43 4.94
C THR A 534 3.72 -4.96 3.60
N ALA A 535 2.55 -4.32 3.60
CA ALA A 535 2.08 -3.58 2.44
C ALA A 535 1.34 -2.33 2.87
N HIS A 536 1.77 -1.22 2.27
CA HIS A 536 1.10 0.07 2.24
C HIS A 536 1.40 0.67 0.86
N GLU A 537 0.72 0.16 -0.17
CA GLU A 537 1.03 0.54 -1.55
C GLU A 537 0.27 1.81 -1.96
N ARG A 538 0.99 2.74 -2.60
CA ARG A 538 0.58 4.10 -2.97
C ARG A 538 1.15 4.39 -4.37
N PHE A 539 0.51 5.18 -5.26
CA PHE A 539 0.96 5.41 -6.65
C PHE A 539 0.69 6.83 -7.29
N ARG A 540 1.44 7.21 -8.32
CA ARG A 540 1.26 8.45 -9.13
C ARG A 540 1.25 8.17 -10.63
N PHE A 541 0.78 9.12 -11.44
CA PHE A 541 0.73 8.96 -12.90
C PHE A 541 2.04 9.39 -13.57
N ILE A 542 2.68 8.45 -14.28
CA ILE A 542 3.81 8.69 -15.18
C ILE A 542 3.41 8.50 -16.65
N GLY A 543 4.26 8.98 -17.56
CA GLY A 543 4.08 8.83 -19.00
C GLY A 543 5.08 7.88 -19.65
N GLU A 544 5.10 7.91 -20.98
CA GLU A 544 5.97 7.06 -21.79
C GLU A 544 7.46 7.33 -21.52
N LYS A 545 7.84 8.59 -21.21
CA LYS A 545 9.25 8.93 -20.93
C LYS A 545 9.70 8.33 -19.60
N GLY A 546 8.91 8.48 -18.55
CA GLY A 546 9.15 7.88 -17.24
C GLY A 546 9.21 6.36 -17.32
N ALA A 547 8.22 5.73 -17.97
CA ALA A 547 8.16 4.28 -18.12
C ALA A 547 9.38 3.73 -18.88
N SER A 548 9.81 4.41 -19.95
CA SER A 548 11.01 4.02 -20.71
C SER A 548 12.28 4.10 -19.88
N ARG A 549 12.39 5.09 -18.97
CA ARG A 549 13.56 5.24 -18.11
C ARG A 549 13.60 4.19 -17.00
N LEU A 550 12.44 3.82 -16.43
CA LEU A 550 12.32 2.72 -15.46
C LEU A 550 12.66 1.36 -16.08
N ASP A 551 12.09 1.06 -17.25
CA ASP A 551 12.41 -0.18 -17.96
C ASP A 551 13.92 -0.28 -18.25
N ARG A 552 14.57 0.85 -18.58
CA ARG A 552 16.02 0.90 -18.77
C ARG A 552 16.82 0.69 -17.48
N SER A 553 16.40 1.24 -16.35
CA SER A 553 17.11 1.06 -15.07
C SER A 553 16.97 -0.38 -14.54
N GLU A 554 15.83 -1.02 -14.79
CA GLU A 554 15.54 -2.40 -14.41
C GLU A 554 16.12 -3.45 -15.37
N GLY A 555 16.64 -3.02 -16.54
CA GLY A 555 17.12 -3.94 -17.58
C GLY A 555 16.01 -4.74 -18.26
N ALA A 556 14.77 -4.24 -18.22
CA ALA A 556 13.57 -4.88 -18.76
C ALA A 556 12.90 -4.00 -19.85
N SER A 557 11.78 -4.45 -20.43
CA SER A 557 10.94 -3.64 -21.35
C SER A 557 9.44 -3.82 -21.07
N LEU A 558 9.11 -4.24 -19.85
CA LEU A 558 7.78 -4.67 -19.45
C LEU A 558 6.72 -3.57 -19.66
N ARG A 559 6.99 -2.33 -19.26
CA ARG A 559 6.00 -1.25 -19.32
C ARG A 559 5.79 -0.78 -20.76
N LEU A 560 6.86 -0.70 -21.56
CA LEU A 560 6.76 -0.32 -22.97
C LEU A 560 6.13 -1.40 -23.85
N GLU A 561 6.39 -2.68 -23.58
CA GLU A 561 5.71 -3.79 -24.24
C GLU A 561 4.21 -3.77 -23.93
N ASN A 562 3.84 -3.56 -22.67
CA ASN A 562 2.43 -3.41 -22.26
C ASN A 562 1.76 -2.19 -22.91
N LEU A 563 2.49 -1.09 -23.12
CA LEU A 563 1.98 0.08 -23.85
C LEU A 563 1.66 -0.25 -25.31
N ALA A 564 2.50 -1.04 -25.97
CA ALA A 564 2.25 -1.50 -27.33
C ALA A 564 0.98 -2.36 -27.38
N VAL A 565 0.78 -3.26 -26.41
CA VAL A 565 -0.45 -4.03 -26.26
C VAL A 565 -1.67 -3.12 -26.05
N ALA A 566 -1.55 -2.10 -25.20
CA ALA A 566 -2.64 -1.16 -24.91
C ALA A 566 -3.11 -0.42 -26.18
N ARG A 567 -2.16 0.01 -27.04
CA ARG A 567 -2.46 0.66 -28.32
C ARG A 567 -3.16 -0.28 -29.31
N GLU A 568 -2.77 -1.55 -29.38
CA GLU A 568 -3.45 -2.53 -30.23
C GLU A 568 -4.85 -2.88 -29.71
N MET A 569 -5.03 -2.96 -28.39
CA MET A 569 -6.35 -3.14 -27.77
C MET A 569 -7.28 -1.96 -28.05
N GLU A 570 -6.77 -0.72 -27.97
CA GLU A 570 -7.52 0.50 -28.31
C GLU A 570 -7.93 0.52 -29.80
N LYS A 571 -7.00 0.20 -30.72
CA LYS A 571 -7.31 0.05 -32.16
C LYS A 571 -8.37 -1.00 -32.44
N SER A 572 -8.41 -2.05 -31.62
CA SER A 572 -9.39 -3.14 -31.71
C SER A 572 -10.73 -2.81 -31.04
N GLY A 573 -10.90 -1.58 -30.53
CA GLY A 573 -12.15 -1.11 -29.92
C GLY A 573 -12.42 -1.68 -28.53
N LYS A 574 -11.40 -2.13 -27.79
CA LYS A 574 -11.55 -2.52 -26.37
C LYS A 574 -11.81 -1.29 -25.51
N ASP A 575 -12.62 -1.45 -24.46
CA ASP A 575 -12.92 -0.37 -23.53
C ASP A 575 -11.71 -0.07 -22.61
N ALA A 576 -11.69 1.15 -22.06
CA ALA A 576 -10.58 1.64 -21.23
C ALA A 576 -10.32 0.78 -19.99
N GLY A 577 -11.38 0.25 -19.35
CA GLY A 577 -11.26 -0.61 -18.18
C GLY A 577 -10.50 -1.89 -18.51
N THR A 578 -10.92 -2.57 -19.57
CA THR A 578 -10.24 -3.77 -20.07
C THR A 578 -8.77 -3.50 -20.44
N ILE A 579 -8.48 -2.37 -21.07
CA ILE A 579 -7.10 -1.99 -21.43
C ILE A 579 -6.26 -1.77 -20.16
N LYS A 580 -6.77 -1.02 -19.19
CA LYS A 580 -6.06 -0.74 -17.93
C LYS A 580 -5.79 -2.00 -17.13
N THR A 581 -6.79 -2.88 -16.97
CA THR A 581 -6.62 -4.14 -16.23
C THR A 581 -5.57 -5.04 -16.87
N ALA A 582 -5.51 -5.10 -18.21
CA ALA A 582 -4.59 -5.97 -18.93
C ALA A 582 -3.16 -5.42 -19.00
N THR A 583 -2.98 -4.09 -19.05
CA THR A 583 -1.70 -3.47 -19.41
C THR A 583 -1.15 -2.50 -18.37
N GLY A 584 -1.97 -2.06 -17.42
CA GLY A 584 -1.67 -0.97 -16.50
C GLY A 584 -1.77 0.43 -17.11
N TRP A 585 -1.99 0.53 -18.43
CA TRP A 585 -2.06 1.80 -19.15
C TRP A 585 -3.49 2.28 -19.35
N GLU A 586 -3.69 3.59 -19.25
CA GLU A 586 -4.95 4.24 -19.60
C GLU A 586 -4.73 5.62 -20.24
N ARG A 587 -5.81 6.23 -20.77
CA ARG A 587 -5.76 7.58 -21.35
C ARG A 587 -6.16 8.63 -20.31
N GLY A 588 -5.33 9.66 -20.16
CA GLY A 588 -5.69 10.90 -19.47
C GLY A 588 -6.70 11.74 -20.25
N ALA A 589 -7.21 12.83 -19.65
CA ALA A 589 -8.15 13.73 -20.32
C ALA A 589 -7.58 14.37 -21.59
N ASP A 590 -6.26 14.63 -21.59
CA ASP A 590 -5.48 15.10 -22.76
C ASP A 590 -5.25 14.02 -23.83
N SER A 591 -5.86 12.84 -23.67
CA SER A 591 -5.70 11.70 -24.56
C SER A 591 -4.27 11.17 -24.65
N LYS A 592 -3.36 11.49 -23.72
CA LYS A 592 -2.03 10.85 -23.62
C LYS A 592 -2.06 9.65 -22.68
N TRP A 593 -1.12 8.73 -22.86
CA TRP A 593 -1.04 7.51 -22.05
C TRP A 593 -0.50 7.79 -20.64
N ARG A 594 -1.11 7.15 -19.64
CA ARG A 594 -0.74 7.20 -18.22
C ARG A 594 -0.49 5.80 -17.71
N TYR A 595 0.53 5.66 -16.88
CA TYR A 595 0.84 4.46 -16.11
C TYR A 595 1.03 4.85 -14.64
N GLU A 596 0.50 4.06 -13.71
CA GLU A 596 0.62 4.35 -12.28
C GLU A 596 1.86 3.63 -11.69
N THR A 597 2.79 4.37 -11.06
CA THR A 597 4.00 3.87 -10.35
C THR A 597 3.95 4.24 -8.88
N ALA A 598 4.74 3.60 -8.01
CA ALA A 598 4.61 3.80 -6.57
C ALA A 598 4.76 5.29 -6.16
N ASP A 599 4.11 5.72 -5.08
CA ASP A 599 4.28 7.06 -4.48
C ASP A 599 5.51 7.10 -3.56
N PHE A 600 5.84 8.30 -3.10
CA PHE A 600 7.01 8.58 -2.29
C PHE A 600 6.77 8.46 -0.79
N GLU A 601 7.85 8.19 -0.06
CA GLU A 601 7.92 8.42 1.39
C GLU A 601 8.34 9.88 1.67
N TYR A 602 7.56 10.60 2.48
CA TYR A 602 7.86 11.97 2.89
C TYR A 602 8.55 12.00 4.25
N HIS A 603 9.67 12.69 4.32
CA HIS A 603 10.50 12.89 5.51
C HIS A 603 10.47 14.40 5.87
N PRO A 604 9.60 14.82 6.81
CA PRO A 604 9.42 16.24 7.15
C PRO A 604 10.68 16.92 7.65
N ALA A 605 11.59 16.16 8.27
CA ALA A 605 12.86 16.67 8.76
C ALA A 605 13.84 17.02 7.63
N GLY A 606 13.65 16.52 6.41
CA GLY A 606 14.60 16.72 5.31
C GLY A 606 15.97 16.07 5.57
N ASP A 607 16.00 15.03 6.41
CA ASP A 607 17.21 14.39 6.93
C ASP A 607 17.66 13.19 6.10
N LEU A 608 17.04 12.92 4.94
CA LEU A 608 17.50 11.87 4.04
C LEU A 608 18.93 12.12 3.56
N GLY A 609 19.38 13.37 3.52
CA GLY A 609 20.78 13.73 3.29
C GLY A 609 21.70 13.20 4.39
N TYR A 610 21.31 13.39 5.66
CA TYR A 610 22.00 12.87 6.83
C TYR A 610 21.97 11.35 6.88
N SER A 611 20.83 10.70 6.64
CA SER A 611 20.72 9.24 6.56
C SER A 611 21.69 8.67 5.50
N ARG A 612 21.74 9.29 4.31
CA ARG A 612 22.70 8.89 3.26
C ARG A 612 24.16 9.17 3.62
N LEU A 613 24.44 10.20 4.42
CA LEU A 613 25.80 10.51 4.91
C LEU A 613 26.25 9.54 5.98
N LEU A 614 25.35 9.16 6.89
CA LEU A 614 25.54 8.12 7.88
C LEU A 614 25.79 6.77 7.20
N GLU A 615 24.91 6.36 6.28
CA GLU A 615 25.03 5.12 5.50
C GLU A 615 26.37 4.98 4.75
N ARG A 616 27.03 6.10 4.41
CA ARG A 616 28.34 6.12 3.76
C ARG A 616 29.52 5.95 4.73
N GLN A 617 29.30 6.11 6.03
CA GLN A 617 30.37 5.95 7.01
C GLN A 617 30.68 4.48 7.22
N SER A 618 31.96 4.15 7.26
CA SER A 618 32.40 2.78 7.53
C SER A 618 31.98 2.28 8.92
N TRP A 619 31.71 3.19 9.87
CA TRP A 619 31.32 2.87 11.24
C TRP A 619 29.80 2.87 11.49
N HIS A 620 28.97 3.28 10.53
CA HIS A 620 27.52 3.44 10.77
C HIS A 620 26.81 2.14 11.16
N GLY A 621 27.16 1.01 10.55
CA GLY A 621 26.60 -0.29 10.95
C GLY A 621 26.98 -0.72 12.38
N GLU A 622 28.14 -0.30 12.89
CA GLU A 622 28.54 -0.52 14.29
C GLU A 622 27.69 0.36 15.23
N PHE A 623 27.43 1.60 14.83
CA PHE A 623 26.61 2.56 15.57
C PHE A 623 25.14 2.11 15.67
N GLU A 624 24.52 1.70 14.56
CA GLU A 624 23.14 1.18 14.54
C GLU A 624 23.01 -0.09 15.38
N ASN A 625 23.97 -1.00 15.31
CA ASN A 625 23.95 -2.23 16.12
C ASN A 625 23.99 -1.95 17.64
N LEU A 626 24.88 -1.05 18.08
CA LEU A 626 24.97 -0.69 19.50
C LEU A 626 23.72 0.09 19.96
N LEU A 627 23.16 0.93 19.09
CA LEU A 627 21.91 1.66 19.34
C LEU A 627 20.72 0.69 19.49
N ASP A 628 20.58 -0.26 18.57
CA ASP A 628 19.50 -1.27 18.58
C ASP A 628 19.57 -2.12 19.85
N ARG A 629 20.76 -2.63 20.22
CA ARG A 629 20.96 -3.40 21.46
C ARG A 629 20.59 -2.59 22.70
N GLN A 630 20.86 -1.28 22.70
CA GLN A 630 20.47 -0.39 23.79
C GLN A 630 18.95 -0.12 23.83
N ILE A 631 18.28 -0.02 22.67
CA ILE A 631 16.83 0.11 22.56
C ILE A 631 16.11 -1.17 22.99
N GLU A 632 16.68 -2.34 22.68
CA GLU A 632 16.22 -3.67 23.10
C GLU A 632 16.48 -3.97 24.59
N GLY A 633 17.16 -3.06 25.29
CA GLY A 633 17.41 -3.14 26.74
C GLY A 633 18.55 -4.08 27.13
N GLU A 634 19.44 -4.43 26.20
CA GLU A 634 20.64 -5.20 26.49
C GLU A 634 21.64 -4.40 27.36
N THR A 635 22.44 -5.12 28.14
CA THR A 635 23.47 -4.49 28.98
C THR A 635 24.77 -4.44 28.19
N LEU A 636 25.13 -3.26 27.67
CA LEU A 636 26.42 -3.04 27.02
C LEU A 636 27.57 -3.14 28.05
N SER A 637 28.67 -3.79 27.69
CA SER A 637 29.90 -3.79 28.51
C SER A 637 30.50 -2.37 28.58
N GLU A 638 31.37 -2.10 29.56
CA GLU A 638 32.02 -0.78 29.69
C GLU A 638 32.79 -0.36 28.42
N ALA A 639 33.36 -1.32 27.67
CA ALA A 639 34.06 -1.03 26.43
C ALA A 639 33.10 -0.69 25.28
N GLU A 640 31.98 -1.40 25.17
CA GLU A 640 30.92 -1.12 24.19
C GLU A 640 30.22 0.19 24.48
N TRP A 641 29.98 0.51 25.76
CA TRP A 641 29.43 1.79 26.18
C TRP A 641 30.32 2.96 25.75
N LYS A 642 31.62 2.84 26.01
CA LYS A 642 32.58 3.86 25.60
C LYS A 642 32.65 3.99 24.08
N ARG A 643 32.57 2.87 23.35
CA ARG A 643 32.55 2.86 21.89
C ARG A 643 31.26 3.46 21.32
N PHE A 644 30.12 3.16 21.93
CA PHE A 644 28.83 3.73 21.58
C PHE A 644 28.82 5.25 21.81
N GLU A 645 29.40 5.74 22.91
CA GLU A 645 29.59 7.17 23.16
C GLU A 645 30.44 7.82 22.07
N GLU A 646 31.58 7.22 21.70
CA GLU A 646 32.44 7.72 20.61
C GLU A 646 31.71 7.79 19.26
N LEU A 647 30.95 6.76 18.90
CA LEU A 647 30.19 6.72 17.65
C LEU A 647 29.00 7.69 17.66
N THR A 648 28.37 7.86 18.83
CA THR A 648 27.32 8.87 19.04
C THR A 648 27.88 10.27 18.84
N GLU A 649 29.10 10.56 19.32
CA GLU A 649 29.79 11.83 19.07
C GLU A 649 30.14 12.03 17.59
N LEU A 650 30.59 10.98 16.88
CA LEU A 650 30.84 11.04 15.44
C LEU A 650 29.57 11.26 14.62
N ALA A 651 28.47 10.58 14.97
CA ALA A 651 27.16 10.77 14.37
C ALA A 651 26.62 12.18 14.67
N ALA A 652 26.79 12.67 15.90
CA ALA A 652 26.46 14.05 16.25
C ALA A 652 27.27 15.05 15.41
N GLY A 653 28.57 14.82 15.20
CA GLY A 653 29.40 15.65 14.33
C GLY A 653 28.95 15.66 12.87
N LEU A 654 28.51 14.52 12.33
CA LEU A 654 27.91 14.46 10.99
C LEU A 654 26.55 15.12 10.93
N LYS A 655 25.76 15.03 12.00
CA LYS A 655 24.46 15.71 12.11
C LYS A 655 24.66 17.22 12.18
N GLU A 656 25.69 17.70 12.86
CA GLU A 656 26.10 19.10 12.86
C GLU A 656 26.58 19.53 11.47
N GLN A 657 27.36 18.69 10.78
CA GLN A 657 27.78 18.96 9.41
C GLN A 657 26.60 19.02 8.42
N ASP A 658 25.63 18.10 8.55
CA ASP A 658 24.39 18.10 7.75
C ASP A 658 23.47 19.26 8.12
N ALA A 659 23.39 19.64 9.39
CA ALA A 659 22.61 20.79 9.84
C ALA A 659 23.14 22.12 9.26
N LEU A 660 24.42 22.17 8.87
CA LEU A 660 25.02 23.30 8.15
C LEU A 660 24.74 23.28 6.64
N ARG A 661 24.24 22.15 6.10
CA ARG A 661 23.83 22.04 4.69
C ARG A 661 22.44 22.64 4.53
N GLU A 662 22.30 23.51 3.53
CA GLU A 662 20.98 23.99 3.16
C GLU A 662 20.15 22.82 2.57
N ARG A 663 19.07 22.45 3.27
CA ARG A 663 18.11 21.40 2.86
C ARG A 663 17.16 21.96 1.82
N ILE A 664 17.62 21.99 0.59
CA ILE A 664 16.95 22.69 -0.51
C ILE A 664 16.33 21.72 -1.50
N TYR A 665 16.73 20.45 -1.58
CA TYR A 665 16.30 19.62 -2.71
C TYR A 665 15.21 18.63 -2.34
N LEU A 666 14.35 18.30 -3.30
CA LEU A 666 13.26 17.35 -3.13
C LEU A 666 13.76 16.00 -2.59
N ASP A 667 14.94 15.54 -3.02
CA ASP A 667 15.53 14.28 -2.56
C ASP A 667 15.99 14.30 -1.09
N ASP A 668 16.10 15.47 -0.47
CA ASP A 668 16.36 15.60 0.96
C ASP A 668 15.10 15.28 1.80
N TYR A 669 13.90 15.44 1.21
CA TYR A 669 12.60 15.28 1.90
C TYR A 669 11.74 14.13 1.35
N VAL A 670 12.09 13.58 0.19
CA VAL A 670 11.30 12.57 -0.53
C VAL A 670 12.20 11.38 -0.82
N LYS A 671 11.83 10.21 -0.30
CA LYS A 671 12.50 8.94 -0.61
C LYS A 671 11.68 8.18 -1.63
N ASP A 672 12.21 8.12 -2.85
CA ASP A 672 11.52 7.52 -3.98
C ASP A 672 12.45 7.17 -5.14
N ASP A 673 12.90 5.91 -5.16
CA ASP A 673 13.85 5.47 -6.18
C ASP A 673 13.21 5.39 -7.58
N GLU A 674 11.92 5.01 -7.69
CA GLU A 674 11.23 4.95 -8.98
C GLU A 674 11.06 6.37 -9.58
N LEU A 675 10.63 7.35 -8.78
CA LEU A 675 10.50 8.74 -9.20
C LEU A 675 11.80 9.26 -9.78
N PHE A 676 12.90 9.07 -9.04
CA PHE A 676 14.18 9.64 -9.42
C PHE A 676 14.93 8.83 -10.48
N GLN A 677 14.49 7.61 -10.77
CA GLN A 677 14.92 6.86 -11.95
C GLN A 677 14.12 7.28 -13.19
N ALA A 678 12.80 7.44 -13.05
CA ALA A 678 11.92 7.94 -14.10
C ALA A 678 12.23 9.41 -14.46
N TYR A 679 12.55 10.24 -13.47
CA TYR A 679 12.80 11.67 -13.61
C TYR A 679 14.03 12.10 -12.78
N PRO A 680 15.26 11.76 -13.23
CA PRO A 680 16.48 12.08 -12.48
C PRO A 680 16.67 13.57 -12.20
N GLU A 681 16.15 14.44 -13.05
CA GLU A 681 16.16 15.89 -12.83
C GLU A 681 15.42 16.32 -11.55
N MET A 682 14.44 15.55 -11.08
CA MET A 682 13.66 15.86 -9.87
C MET A 682 14.46 15.75 -8.58
N LYS A 683 15.60 15.03 -8.58
CA LYS A 683 16.54 15.05 -7.45
C LYS A 683 17.06 16.44 -7.14
N ARG A 684 17.03 17.36 -8.11
CA ARG A 684 17.50 18.75 -7.98
C ARG A 684 16.38 19.77 -8.02
N THR A 685 15.13 19.33 -7.91
CA THR A 685 13.99 20.23 -7.74
C THR A 685 14.12 20.89 -6.37
N ARG A 686 14.13 22.23 -6.33
CA ARG A 686 14.24 22.97 -5.08
C ARG A 686 12.93 22.86 -4.30
N LEU A 687 12.98 22.70 -2.99
CA LEU A 687 11.86 22.68 -2.08
C LEU A 687 11.99 23.86 -1.11
N GLU A 688 10.94 24.66 -1.01
CA GLU A 688 10.89 25.85 -0.16
C GLU A 688 9.63 25.80 0.69
N PHE A 689 9.79 25.91 2.01
CA PHE A 689 8.67 26.03 2.94
C PHE A 689 8.48 27.49 3.31
N VAL A 690 7.25 27.99 3.12
CA VAL A 690 6.88 29.37 3.42
C VAL A 690 5.74 29.40 4.42
N ASP A 691 5.72 30.41 5.28
CA ASP A 691 4.62 30.70 6.19
C ASP A 691 3.93 31.97 5.72
N LEU A 692 2.94 31.81 4.84
CA LEU A 692 2.20 32.92 4.23
C LEU A 692 0.71 32.73 4.48
N PRO A 693 0.20 33.06 5.68
CA PRO A 693 -1.20 32.84 6.03
C PRO A 693 -2.14 33.71 5.18
N SER A 694 -1.66 34.82 4.61
CA SER A 694 -2.42 35.68 3.72
C SER A 694 -2.44 35.22 2.25
N ALA A 695 -1.68 34.17 1.90
CA ALA A 695 -1.69 33.62 0.55
C ALA A 695 -2.80 32.58 0.39
N ASP A 696 -3.38 32.51 -0.81
CA ASP A 696 -4.53 31.66 -1.13
C ASP A 696 -4.14 30.29 -1.75
N TYR A 697 -2.89 29.85 -1.54
CA TYR A 697 -2.39 28.57 -2.05
C TYR A 697 -1.70 27.74 -0.95
N CYS A 698 -1.85 26.42 -1.03
CA CYS A 698 -1.18 25.45 -0.15
C CYS A 698 0.18 25.03 -0.71
N GLY A 699 0.36 25.03 -2.03
CA GLY A 699 1.59 24.70 -2.72
C GLY A 699 1.67 25.38 -4.09
N ALA A 700 2.86 25.36 -4.70
CA ALA A 700 3.06 25.75 -6.09
C ALA A 700 4.34 25.15 -6.69
N TYR A 701 4.22 24.52 -7.85
CA TYR A 701 5.35 24.16 -8.71
C TYR A 701 5.70 25.28 -9.68
N LEU A 702 6.81 25.96 -9.41
CA LEU A 702 7.37 27.02 -10.23
C LEU A 702 8.30 26.42 -11.29
N HIS A 703 7.71 26.05 -12.43
CA HIS A 703 8.40 25.40 -13.54
C HIS A 703 9.70 26.10 -14.01
N PRO A 704 9.76 27.44 -14.20
CA PRO A 704 10.98 28.11 -14.66
C PRO A 704 12.18 27.96 -13.72
N ASP A 705 11.90 27.80 -12.42
CA ASP A 705 12.91 27.70 -11.36
C ASP A 705 13.20 26.25 -10.96
N ASN A 706 12.45 25.28 -11.54
CA ASN A 706 12.35 23.90 -11.06
C ASN A 706 12.25 23.84 -9.52
N ARG A 707 11.25 24.55 -8.98
CA ARG A 707 11.08 24.75 -7.54
C ARG A 707 9.65 24.45 -7.11
N ILE A 708 9.50 23.69 -6.04
CA ILE A 708 8.24 23.45 -5.33
C ILE A 708 8.24 24.33 -4.09
N VAL A 709 7.18 25.10 -3.92
CA VAL A 709 6.92 25.91 -2.73
C VAL A 709 5.76 25.28 -1.97
N ILE A 710 5.91 25.06 -0.67
CA ILE A 710 4.87 24.53 0.23
C ILE A 710 4.55 25.58 1.27
N ASN A 711 3.27 25.95 1.39
CA ASN A 711 2.79 26.92 2.37
C ASN A 711 2.32 26.21 3.64
N ILE A 712 3.18 26.15 4.65
CA ILE A 712 2.95 25.37 5.88
C ILE A 712 1.84 25.93 6.77
N SER A 713 1.45 27.20 6.61
CA SER A 713 0.30 27.76 7.35
C SER A 713 -1.05 27.53 6.66
N ARG A 714 -1.05 26.96 5.45
CA ARG A 714 -2.26 26.60 4.70
C ARG A 714 -2.37 25.10 4.42
N ALA A 715 -1.30 24.33 4.58
CA ALA A 715 -1.28 22.89 4.38
C ALA A 715 -1.44 22.14 5.71
N ASP A 716 -2.59 21.48 5.91
CA ASP A 716 -2.83 20.61 7.07
C ASP A 716 -1.95 19.35 7.08
N ASP A 717 -1.69 18.80 5.89
CA ASP A 717 -0.69 17.76 5.63
C ASP A 717 0.13 18.17 4.40
N VAL A 718 1.45 18.12 4.52
CA VAL A 718 2.36 18.46 3.42
C VAL A 718 2.35 17.38 2.34
N ARG A 719 2.04 16.12 2.68
CA ARG A 719 2.18 14.99 1.75
C ARG A 719 1.27 15.10 0.52
N PRO A 720 -0.05 15.39 0.64
CA PRO A 720 -0.91 15.54 -0.53
C PRO A 720 -0.49 16.72 -1.40
N VAL A 721 -0.18 17.86 -0.77
CA VAL A 721 0.30 19.05 -1.47
C VAL A 721 1.60 18.74 -2.23
N LEU A 722 2.53 18.01 -1.62
CA LEU A 722 3.78 17.63 -2.27
C LEU A 722 3.55 16.67 -3.44
N ALA A 723 2.61 15.74 -3.32
CA ALA A 723 2.23 14.84 -4.41
C ALA A 723 1.60 15.59 -5.59
N HIS A 724 0.76 16.58 -5.29
CA HIS A 724 0.18 17.49 -6.27
C HIS A 724 1.25 18.25 -7.05
N GLU A 725 2.20 18.87 -6.35
CA GLU A 725 3.26 19.64 -7.00
C GLU A 725 4.25 18.76 -7.76
N ILE A 726 4.51 17.54 -7.27
CA ILE A 726 5.26 16.51 -8.00
C ILE A 726 4.53 16.13 -9.29
N GLN A 727 3.21 15.99 -9.25
CA GLN A 727 2.43 15.69 -10.44
C GLN A 727 2.53 16.81 -11.48
N HIS A 728 2.49 18.09 -11.09
CA HIS A 728 2.75 19.21 -12.03
C HIS A 728 4.15 19.15 -12.65
N ALA A 729 5.17 18.75 -11.87
CA ALA A 729 6.51 18.56 -12.40
C ALA A 729 6.57 17.42 -13.45
N ILE A 730 5.92 16.29 -13.17
CA ILE A 730 5.81 15.17 -14.11
C ILE A 730 5.05 15.59 -15.37
N GLN A 731 3.91 16.30 -15.22
CA GLN A 731 3.13 16.81 -16.33
C GLN A 731 3.97 17.69 -17.25
N ALA A 732 4.81 18.57 -16.69
CA ALA A 732 5.71 19.41 -17.47
C ALA A 732 6.76 18.57 -18.24
N MET A 733 7.32 17.53 -17.62
CA MET A 733 8.33 16.65 -18.24
C MET A 733 7.75 15.74 -19.32
N GLU A 734 6.55 15.21 -19.11
CA GLU A 734 5.81 14.34 -20.04
C GLU A 734 5.05 15.13 -21.11
N GLY A 735 4.87 16.43 -20.89
CA GLY A 735 4.07 17.31 -21.74
C GLY A 735 2.56 17.06 -21.59
N PHE A 736 2.10 16.57 -20.45
CA PHE A 736 0.68 16.41 -20.16
C PHE A 736 -0.04 17.78 -20.09
N ALA A 737 -1.37 17.76 -19.95
CA ALA A 737 -2.10 18.98 -19.62
C ALA A 737 -1.50 19.62 -18.37
N ARG A 738 -1.08 20.88 -18.48
CA ARG A 738 -0.50 21.64 -17.37
C ARG A 738 -1.57 22.23 -16.45
N GLY A 739 -1.25 22.40 -15.18
CA GLY A 739 -2.02 23.19 -14.23
C GLY A 739 -2.03 24.70 -14.53
N SER A 740 -2.65 25.48 -13.64
CA SER A 740 -2.79 26.94 -13.79
C SER A 740 -2.71 27.67 -12.44
N ASN A 741 -3.04 28.95 -12.44
CA ASN A 741 -3.36 29.71 -11.24
C ASN A 741 -4.56 30.62 -11.52
N PRO A 742 -5.33 31.04 -10.50
CA PRO A 742 -6.51 31.89 -10.69
C PRO A 742 -6.21 33.20 -11.46
N GLY A 743 -4.99 33.72 -11.38
CA GLY A 743 -4.59 34.95 -12.05
C GLY A 743 -4.43 34.86 -13.57
N GLU A 744 -4.37 33.65 -14.15
CA GLU A 744 -4.26 33.46 -15.60
C GLU A 744 -5.59 33.68 -16.33
N PHE A 745 -6.72 33.58 -15.63
CA PHE A 745 -8.05 33.66 -16.21
C PHE A 745 -8.53 35.11 -16.34
N LYS A 746 -9.12 35.40 -17.50
CA LYS A 746 -9.68 36.71 -17.85
C LYS A 746 -11.14 36.55 -18.17
N ASN A 747 -11.88 37.64 -18.01
CA ASN A 747 -13.33 37.68 -18.20
C ASN A 747 -14.08 36.80 -17.21
N THR A 748 -13.61 36.78 -15.97
CA THR A 748 -14.30 36.10 -14.87
C THR A 748 -15.36 37.00 -14.24
N ALA A 749 -16.23 36.43 -13.41
CA ALA A 749 -17.20 37.21 -12.64
C ALA A 749 -16.54 38.35 -11.84
N GLU A 750 -15.36 38.10 -11.24
CA GLU A 750 -14.59 39.11 -10.51
C GLU A 750 -14.10 40.24 -11.44
N ASN A 751 -13.68 39.92 -12.66
CA ASN A 751 -13.24 40.93 -13.63
C ASN A 751 -14.40 41.84 -14.03
N VAL A 752 -15.59 41.26 -14.25
CA VAL A 752 -16.81 42.02 -14.54
C VAL A 752 -17.12 42.98 -13.39
N ILE A 753 -17.12 42.49 -12.14
CA ILE A 753 -17.39 43.31 -10.95
C ILE A 753 -16.35 44.41 -10.78
N LEU A 754 -15.06 44.09 -10.91
CA LEU A 754 -13.97 45.07 -10.79
C LEU A 754 -14.05 46.15 -11.87
N ASP A 755 -14.44 45.80 -13.09
CA ASP A 755 -14.63 46.79 -14.15
C ASP A 755 -15.85 47.68 -13.90
N ILE A 756 -16.94 47.14 -13.31
CA ILE A 756 -18.08 47.94 -12.84
C ILE A 756 -17.66 48.90 -11.72
N VAL A 757 -16.88 48.43 -10.74
CA VAL A 757 -16.35 49.27 -9.65
C VAL A 757 -15.46 50.38 -10.22
N ARG A 758 -14.58 50.08 -11.17
CA ARG A 758 -13.74 51.08 -11.85
C ARG A 758 -14.56 52.07 -12.68
N ALA A 759 -15.55 51.59 -13.41
CA ALA A 759 -16.43 52.42 -14.24
C ALA A 759 -17.29 53.39 -13.40
N THR A 760 -17.49 53.10 -12.12
CA THR A 760 -18.19 53.97 -11.15
C THR A 760 -17.23 54.75 -10.24
N ASP A 761 -15.92 54.71 -10.51
CA ASP A 761 -14.88 55.34 -9.68
C ASP A 761 -14.96 54.94 -8.20
N GLY A 762 -15.31 53.67 -7.94
CA GLY A 762 -15.46 53.13 -6.58
C GLY A 762 -16.77 53.51 -5.88
N ARG A 763 -17.60 54.41 -6.43
CA ARG A 763 -18.82 54.90 -5.78
C ARG A 763 -19.83 53.81 -5.46
N ILE A 764 -19.88 52.75 -6.27
CA ILE A 764 -20.76 51.59 -6.03
C ILE A 764 -20.50 50.91 -4.67
N LEU A 765 -19.30 51.10 -4.09
CA LEU A 765 -18.94 50.57 -2.76
C LEU A 765 -19.40 51.47 -1.60
N GLU A 766 -19.79 52.72 -1.87
CA GLU A 766 -20.28 53.66 -0.86
C GLU A 766 -21.56 53.10 -0.22
N GLY A 767 -21.60 53.09 1.12
CA GLY A 767 -22.75 52.56 1.88
C GLY A 767 -22.66 51.09 2.30
N GLY A 768 -21.47 50.47 2.26
CA GLY A 768 -21.22 49.16 2.86
C GLY A 768 -21.08 47.99 1.89
N GLY A 769 -20.70 48.23 0.62
CA GLY A 769 -20.55 47.20 -0.40
C GLY A 769 -21.88 46.71 -0.99
N PHE A 770 -21.85 45.58 -1.69
CA PHE A 770 -23.01 44.92 -2.30
C PHE A 770 -22.74 43.42 -2.44
N ASP A 771 -23.80 42.61 -2.49
CA ASP A 771 -23.65 41.21 -2.88
C ASP A 771 -23.57 41.08 -4.41
N ASN A 772 -22.81 40.10 -4.89
CA ASN A 772 -22.51 39.94 -6.31
C ASN A 772 -23.69 39.36 -7.13
N THR A 773 -24.91 39.39 -6.60
CA THR A 773 -26.09 38.99 -7.35
C THR A 773 -26.55 40.11 -8.28
N PRO A 774 -27.30 39.81 -9.35
CA PRO A 774 -27.88 40.85 -10.20
C PRO A 774 -28.65 41.90 -9.39
N ASP A 775 -29.49 41.47 -8.44
CA ASP A 775 -30.29 42.35 -7.60
C ASP A 775 -29.42 43.22 -6.68
N GLY A 776 -28.37 42.65 -6.07
CA GLY A 776 -27.43 43.38 -5.22
C GLY A 776 -26.65 44.45 -5.98
N ILE A 777 -26.17 44.10 -7.18
CA ILE A 777 -25.45 45.01 -8.06
C ILE A 777 -26.36 46.15 -8.53
N PHE A 778 -27.59 45.84 -8.96
CA PHE A 778 -28.54 46.89 -9.36
C PHE A 778 -29.00 47.75 -8.18
N ALA A 779 -29.19 47.17 -7.00
CA ALA A 779 -29.51 47.93 -5.79
C ALA A 779 -28.39 48.93 -5.45
N ALA A 780 -27.13 48.54 -5.63
CA ALA A 780 -25.97 49.41 -5.44
C ALA A 780 -25.88 50.50 -6.51
N LEU A 781 -26.06 50.15 -7.78
CA LEU A 781 -26.09 51.09 -8.89
C LEU A 781 -27.25 52.10 -8.79
N ASN A 782 -28.35 51.75 -8.12
CA ASN A 782 -29.50 52.64 -7.93
C ASN A 782 -29.42 53.55 -6.70
N ARG A 783 -28.32 53.53 -5.93
CA ARG A 783 -28.13 54.44 -4.78
C ARG A 783 -28.09 55.89 -5.24
N GLU A 784 -28.73 56.77 -4.45
CA GLU A 784 -28.78 58.20 -4.71
C GLU A 784 -27.41 58.85 -4.55
N THR A 785 -27.07 59.76 -5.46
CA THR A 785 -25.83 60.54 -5.43
C THR A 785 -26.09 61.94 -4.86
N ALA A 786 -25.02 62.61 -4.42
CA ALA A 786 -25.07 63.96 -3.86
C ALA A 786 -25.68 65.03 -4.79
N TYR A 787 -25.83 64.72 -6.08
CA TYR A 787 -26.37 65.61 -7.10
C TYR A 787 -27.82 65.29 -7.50
N GLY A 788 -28.50 64.40 -6.76
CA GLY A 788 -29.90 64.03 -7.00
C GLY A 788 -30.11 63.05 -8.17
N GLY A 789 -29.05 62.35 -8.60
CA GLY A 789 -29.07 61.25 -9.57
C GLY A 789 -28.88 59.88 -8.91
N THR A 790 -28.71 58.83 -9.71
CA THR A 790 -28.25 57.51 -9.23
C THR A 790 -26.85 57.23 -9.76
N ILE A 791 -26.11 56.34 -9.08
CA ILE A 791 -24.78 55.92 -9.54
C ILE A 791 -24.83 55.39 -10.98
N LEU A 792 -25.88 54.63 -11.32
CA LEU A 792 -26.15 54.13 -12.67
C LEU A 792 -26.27 55.26 -13.70
N ARG A 793 -27.10 56.26 -13.40
CA ARG A 793 -27.36 57.38 -14.33
C ARG A 793 -26.11 58.23 -14.54
N ASP A 794 -25.39 58.49 -13.46
CA ASP A 794 -24.21 59.36 -13.46
C ASP A 794 -23.00 58.70 -14.18
N ASN A 795 -23.00 57.37 -14.35
CA ASN A 795 -21.90 56.59 -14.96
C ASN A 795 -22.32 55.76 -16.19
N SER A 796 -23.50 56.01 -16.76
CA SER A 796 -24.10 55.19 -17.84
C SER A 796 -23.15 54.89 -19.00
N SER A 797 -22.49 55.90 -19.58
CA SER A 797 -21.59 55.68 -20.73
C SER A 797 -20.37 54.80 -20.40
N SER A 798 -19.84 54.88 -19.19
CA SER A 798 -18.71 54.05 -18.75
C SER A 798 -19.16 52.61 -18.49
N LEU A 799 -20.36 52.42 -17.95
CA LEU A 799 -20.95 51.11 -17.68
C LEU A 799 -21.34 50.37 -18.98
N ASP A 800 -21.85 51.09 -19.98
CA ASP A 800 -22.13 50.51 -21.30
C ASP A 800 -20.84 50.11 -22.04
N ALA A 801 -19.73 50.82 -21.82
CA ALA A 801 -18.43 50.40 -22.34
C ALA A 801 -17.93 49.09 -21.68
N VAL A 802 -18.25 48.87 -20.40
CA VAL A 802 -17.99 47.59 -19.72
C VAL A 802 -18.85 46.48 -20.32
N ALA A 803 -20.14 46.72 -20.56
CA ALA A 803 -21.01 45.77 -21.26
C ALA A 803 -20.44 45.34 -22.62
N GLY A 804 -20.03 46.32 -23.43
CA GLY A 804 -19.43 46.08 -24.75
C GLY A 804 -18.14 45.27 -24.70
N LYS A 805 -17.31 45.44 -23.66
CA LYS A 805 -16.08 44.65 -23.45
C LYS A 805 -16.38 43.15 -23.32
N TYR A 806 -17.51 42.80 -22.71
CA TYR A 806 -17.93 41.42 -22.49
C TYR A 806 -18.93 40.90 -23.54
N GLY A 807 -19.20 41.67 -24.60
CA GLY A 807 -20.08 41.26 -25.70
C GLY A 807 -21.56 41.50 -25.46
N TYR A 808 -21.93 42.33 -24.47
CA TYR A 808 -23.33 42.67 -24.16
C TYR A 808 -23.67 44.07 -24.67
N GLU A 809 -24.93 44.28 -25.07
CA GLU A 809 -25.40 45.57 -25.57
C GLU A 809 -25.58 46.60 -24.45
N THR A 810 -26.01 46.17 -23.26
CA THR A 810 -26.26 47.05 -22.12
C THR A 810 -25.69 46.48 -20.82
N ILE A 811 -25.41 47.36 -19.85
CA ILE A 811 -25.04 46.93 -18.49
C ILE A 811 -26.14 46.07 -17.85
N PHE A 812 -27.40 46.25 -18.26
CA PHE A 812 -28.50 45.46 -17.75
C PHE A 812 -28.39 44.00 -18.17
N ASP A 813 -28.06 43.74 -19.43
CA ASP A 813 -27.90 42.38 -19.96
C ASP A 813 -26.69 41.69 -19.32
N LEU A 814 -25.56 42.41 -19.21
CA LEU A 814 -24.35 41.90 -18.58
C LEU A 814 -24.57 41.52 -17.11
N VAL A 815 -25.22 42.38 -16.32
CA VAL A 815 -25.43 42.13 -14.89
C VAL A 815 -26.46 41.02 -14.66
N ASN A 816 -27.52 40.93 -15.47
CA ASN A 816 -28.46 39.82 -15.35
C ASN A 816 -27.84 38.47 -15.70
N ASP A 817 -26.90 38.45 -16.65
CA ASP A 817 -26.18 37.24 -17.05
C ASP A 817 -24.87 37.02 -16.28
N ILE A 818 -24.62 37.76 -15.19
CA ILE A 818 -23.37 37.69 -14.45
C ILE A 818 -23.08 36.28 -13.90
N GLY A 819 -24.13 35.50 -13.64
CA GLY A 819 -24.02 34.11 -13.20
C GLY A 819 -23.53 33.12 -14.28
N SER A 820 -23.48 33.53 -15.55
CA SER A 820 -22.89 32.72 -16.63
C SER A 820 -21.36 32.74 -16.62
N PHE A 821 -20.76 33.75 -15.99
CA PHE A 821 -19.31 33.88 -15.88
C PHE A 821 -18.79 33.01 -14.74
N ARG A 822 -17.83 32.13 -15.06
CA ARG A 822 -17.11 31.38 -14.02
C ARG A 822 -16.19 32.33 -13.24
N SER A 823 -15.99 32.04 -11.96
CA SER A 823 -14.95 32.71 -11.18
C SER A 823 -13.56 32.25 -11.63
N SER A 824 -12.55 33.08 -11.36
CA SER A 824 -11.15 32.69 -11.60
C SER A 824 -10.76 31.39 -10.90
N ILE A 825 -11.30 31.15 -9.70
CA ILE A 825 -11.10 29.91 -8.94
C ILE A 825 -11.81 28.73 -9.62
N GLN A 826 -13.04 28.92 -10.10
CA GLN A 826 -13.76 27.86 -10.81
C GLN A 826 -13.06 27.47 -12.11
N GLU A 827 -12.55 28.43 -12.88
CA GLU A 827 -11.79 28.14 -14.09
C GLU A 827 -10.48 27.42 -13.78
N TYR A 828 -9.74 27.89 -12.76
CA TYR A 828 -8.53 27.24 -12.24
C TYR A 828 -8.79 25.78 -11.87
N LEU A 829 -9.77 25.52 -11.00
CA LEU A 829 -10.15 24.17 -10.57
C LEU A 829 -10.60 23.30 -11.74
N SER A 830 -11.20 23.89 -12.78
CA SER A 830 -11.64 23.14 -13.96
C SER A 830 -10.49 22.75 -14.89
N THR A 831 -9.26 23.23 -14.71
CA THR A 831 -8.19 22.88 -15.66
C THR A 831 -7.76 21.42 -15.57
N ALA A 832 -7.54 20.78 -16.72
CA ALA A 832 -7.25 19.35 -16.79
C ALA A 832 -5.97 18.93 -16.03
N GLY A 833 -4.96 19.80 -15.98
CA GLY A 833 -3.74 19.54 -15.20
C GLY A 833 -3.99 19.57 -13.69
N GLU A 834 -4.79 20.53 -13.20
CA GLU A 834 -5.18 20.62 -11.79
C GLU A 834 -6.10 19.47 -11.37
N VAL A 835 -7.01 19.06 -12.24
CA VAL A 835 -7.88 17.89 -12.03
C VAL A 835 -7.04 16.62 -11.92
N GLU A 836 -6.04 16.42 -12.78
CA GLU A 836 -5.14 15.26 -12.68
C GLU A 836 -4.28 15.30 -11.41
N ALA A 837 -3.76 16.47 -11.02
CA ALA A 837 -2.98 16.62 -9.79
C ALA A 837 -3.82 16.31 -8.54
N ARG A 838 -5.04 16.84 -8.44
CA ARG A 838 -6.00 16.48 -7.37
C ARG A 838 -6.46 15.02 -7.46
N ASN A 839 -6.50 14.44 -8.66
CA ASN A 839 -6.79 13.02 -8.81
C ASN A 839 -5.66 12.17 -8.20
N VAL A 840 -4.40 12.57 -8.39
CA VAL A 840 -3.26 11.93 -7.69
C VAL A 840 -3.41 12.08 -6.18
N GLU A 841 -3.73 13.27 -5.67
CA GLU A 841 -4.00 13.47 -4.24
C GLU A 841 -5.07 12.51 -3.71
N SER A 842 -6.22 12.45 -4.39
CA SER A 842 -7.37 11.62 -3.99
C SER A 842 -7.05 10.13 -3.99
N ARG A 843 -6.10 9.72 -4.83
CA ARG A 843 -5.74 8.32 -4.99
C ARG A 843 -4.57 7.92 -4.10
N LEU A 844 -3.83 8.84 -3.46
CA LEU A 844 -2.59 8.58 -2.69
C LEU A 844 -2.65 7.32 -1.81
N ASP A 845 -3.80 7.04 -1.20
CA ASP A 845 -3.97 5.89 -0.30
C ASP A 845 -4.62 4.63 -0.94
N PHE A 846 -4.73 4.58 -2.27
CA PHE A 846 -5.22 3.38 -2.97
C PHE A 846 -4.11 2.34 -3.10
N THR A 847 -4.45 1.09 -2.77
CA THR A 847 -3.65 -0.11 -3.07
C THR A 847 -3.45 -0.32 -4.57
N SER A 848 -2.44 -1.13 -4.97
CA SER A 848 -2.22 -1.50 -6.38
C SER A 848 -3.47 -2.08 -7.03
N ALA A 849 -4.20 -2.93 -6.29
CA ALA A 849 -5.39 -3.59 -6.79
C ALA A 849 -6.55 -2.60 -7.02
N GLN A 850 -6.75 -1.64 -6.11
CA GLN A 850 -7.78 -0.62 -6.26
C GLN A 850 -7.52 0.25 -7.49
N ARG A 851 -6.27 0.69 -7.70
CA ARG A 851 -5.90 1.50 -8.88
C ARG A 851 -5.96 0.72 -10.18
N ARG A 852 -5.48 -0.53 -10.21
CA ARG A 852 -5.55 -1.40 -11.40
C ARG A 852 -6.99 -1.65 -11.87
N ASN A 853 -7.95 -1.59 -10.94
CA ASN A 853 -9.37 -1.79 -11.22
C ASN A 853 -10.19 -0.49 -11.30
N THR A 854 -9.57 0.68 -11.06
CA THR A 854 -10.27 1.98 -11.06
C THR A 854 -9.60 2.92 -12.06
N LEU A 855 -10.31 3.30 -13.11
CA LEU A 855 -9.82 4.26 -14.10
C LEU A 855 -9.57 5.64 -13.47
N ALA A 856 -8.66 6.43 -14.04
CA ALA A 856 -8.46 7.83 -13.65
C ALA A 856 -9.77 8.61 -13.76
N VAL A 857 -10.52 8.41 -14.85
CA VAL A 857 -11.80 9.09 -15.11
C VAL A 857 -12.86 8.88 -14.04
N SER A 858 -12.81 7.76 -13.31
CA SER A 858 -13.79 7.48 -12.25
C SER A 858 -13.51 8.21 -10.94
N THR A 859 -12.33 8.83 -10.80
CA THR A 859 -11.91 9.56 -9.59
C THR A 859 -11.57 11.03 -9.88
N GLU A 860 -11.69 11.48 -11.14
CA GLU A 860 -11.59 12.90 -11.50
C GLU A 860 -12.74 13.69 -10.83
N ASP A 861 -12.42 14.78 -10.13
CA ASP A 861 -13.39 15.63 -9.42
C ASP A 861 -14.23 16.49 -10.38
N ILE A 862 -13.74 16.70 -11.60
CA ILE A 862 -14.43 17.33 -12.72
C ILE A 862 -14.46 16.35 -13.91
N ALA A 863 -15.66 16.08 -14.42
CA ALA A 863 -15.83 15.22 -15.60
C ALA A 863 -15.07 15.78 -16.82
N ARG A 864 -14.57 14.90 -17.69
CA ARG A 864 -13.68 15.26 -18.81
C ARG A 864 -14.23 16.32 -19.76
N ASP A 865 -15.55 16.37 -19.95
CA ASP A 865 -16.25 17.37 -20.77
C ASP A 865 -16.36 18.75 -20.09
N GLY A 866 -16.15 18.81 -18.78
CA GLY A 866 -16.06 20.04 -18.00
C GLY A 866 -14.63 20.55 -17.79
N GLN A 867 -13.61 19.80 -18.23
CA GLN A 867 -12.21 20.14 -18.02
C GLN A 867 -11.70 21.16 -19.05
N ILE A 868 -10.88 22.11 -18.59
CA ILE A 868 -10.32 23.18 -19.40
C ILE A 868 -8.86 22.84 -19.76
N PHE A 869 -8.55 22.84 -21.05
CA PHE A 869 -7.16 22.71 -21.52
C PHE A 869 -6.57 24.08 -21.80
N LEU A 870 -5.43 24.40 -21.19
CA LEU A 870 -4.75 25.69 -21.37
C LEU A 870 -3.87 25.73 -22.63
N SER A 871 -3.48 24.56 -23.15
CA SER A 871 -2.72 24.47 -24.39
C SER A 871 -3.66 24.51 -25.59
N ARG A 872 -3.40 25.44 -26.51
CA ARG A 872 -4.12 25.51 -27.80
C ARG A 872 -4.06 24.18 -28.54
N ASP A 873 -2.93 23.47 -28.50
CA ASP A 873 -2.77 22.18 -29.14
C ASP A 873 -3.72 21.14 -28.56
N ALA A 874 -3.81 21.08 -27.23
CA ALA A 874 -4.72 20.18 -26.53
C ALA A 874 -6.19 20.52 -26.83
N GLN A 875 -6.56 21.81 -26.86
CA GLN A 875 -7.90 22.24 -27.27
C GLN A 875 -8.23 21.86 -28.72
N MET A 876 -7.26 22.01 -29.64
CA MET A 876 -7.44 21.65 -31.05
C MET A 876 -7.50 20.13 -31.26
N ASP A 877 -6.80 19.34 -30.45
CA ASP A 877 -6.91 17.88 -30.44
C ASP A 877 -8.27 17.41 -29.89
N GLU A 878 -8.76 18.08 -28.84
CA GLU A 878 -10.08 17.80 -28.28
C GLU A 878 -11.22 18.14 -29.26
N PHE A 879 -11.14 19.30 -29.90
CA PHE A 879 -12.09 19.71 -30.92
C PHE A 879 -12.08 18.74 -32.11
N ALA A 880 -10.90 18.36 -32.61
CA ALA A 880 -10.75 17.37 -33.68
C ALA A 880 -11.43 16.04 -33.34
N ARG A 881 -11.33 15.59 -32.09
CA ARG A 881 -11.96 14.34 -31.60
C ARG A 881 -13.48 14.44 -31.57
N HIS A 882 -14.03 15.52 -31.00
CA HIS A 882 -15.47 15.75 -30.95
C HIS A 882 -16.07 15.78 -32.35
N VAL A 883 -15.40 16.48 -33.28
CA VAL A 883 -15.83 16.53 -34.67
C VAL A 883 -15.72 15.14 -35.32
N SER A 884 -14.65 14.39 -35.08
CA SER A 884 -14.49 13.03 -35.62
C SER A 884 -15.54 12.05 -35.08
N PHE A 885 -15.92 12.18 -33.80
CA PHE A 885 -17.00 11.41 -33.20
C PHE A 885 -18.37 11.76 -33.81
N LEU A 886 -18.68 13.04 -33.94
CA LEU A 886 -19.89 13.54 -34.61
C LEU A 886 -19.94 13.08 -36.07
N ALA A 887 -18.83 13.18 -36.79
CA ALA A 887 -18.64 12.70 -38.15
C ALA A 887 -18.94 11.20 -38.28
N GLY A 888 -18.44 10.39 -37.35
CA GLY A 888 -18.74 8.97 -37.26
C GLY A 888 -20.23 8.69 -37.06
N LYS A 889 -20.90 9.45 -36.17
CA LYS A 889 -22.36 9.34 -35.95
C LYS A 889 -23.20 9.79 -37.15
N LEU A 890 -22.74 10.82 -37.86
CA LEU A 890 -23.46 11.43 -38.98
C LEU A 890 -23.09 10.83 -40.34
N HIS A 891 -22.17 9.87 -40.39
CA HIS A 891 -21.63 9.28 -41.61
C HIS A 891 -21.06 10.32 -42.60
N VAL A 892 -20.49 11.42 -42.09
CA VAL A 892 -19.84 12.45 -42.89
C VAL A 892 -18.33 12.33 -42.69
N PRO A 893 -17.52 12.13 -43.75
CA PRO A 893 -16.08 12.03 -43.60
C PRO A 893 -15.47 13.40 -43.25
N VAL A 894 -14.69 13.44 -42.17
CA VAL A 894 -13.94 14.63 -41.73
C VAL A 894 -12.45 14.38 -41.89
N GLU A 895 -11.74 15.42 -42.35
CA GLU A 895 -10.29 15.45 -42.44
C GLU A 895 -9.74 16.60 -41.60
N VAL A 896 -8.89 16.27 -40.63
CA VAL A 896 -8.23 17.26 -39.76
C VAL A 896 -6.83 17.51 -40.30
N ILE A 897 -6.57 18.75 -40.68
CA ILE A 897 -5.33 19.20 -41.32
C ILE A 897 -4.55 20.05 -40.33
N ARG A 898 -3.29 19.67 -40.06
CA ARG A 898 -2.44 20.32 -39.03
C ARG A 898 -1.43 21.27 -39.64
N ARG A 899 -1.06 21.06 -40.91
CA ARG A 899 -0.07 21.91 -41.59
C ARG A 899 -0.60 22.44 -42.92
N ALA A 900 -0.21 23.65 -43.29
CA ALA A 900 -0.71 24.31 -44.50
C ALA A 900 -0.31 23.57 -45.81
N ASP A 901 0.78 22.80 -45.78
CA ASP A 901 1.27 21.97 -46.90
C ASP A 901 0.42 20.70 -47.11
N GLU A 902 -0.28 20.23 -46.09
CA GLU A 902 -1.22 19.10 -46.15
C GLU A 902 -2.56 19.47 -46.81
N ILE A 903 -2.83 20.77 -47.01
CA ILE A 903 -4.07 21.24 -47.65
C ILE A 903 -4.08 20.87 -49.13
N GLY A 904 -4.97 19.95 -49.54
CA GLY A 904 -5.08 19.50 -50.93
C GLY A 904 -5.62 20.55 -51.91
N SER A 905 -6.34 21.57 -51.44
CA SER A 905 -6.94 22.63 -52.28
C SER A 905 -5.97 23.80 -52.52
N PRO A 906 -5.54 24.06 -53.77
CA PRO A 906 -4.65 25.17 -54.11
C PRO A 906 -5.28 26.55 -53.80
N ASP A 907 -6.60 26.67 -53.95
CA ASP A 907 -7.33 27.93 -53.71
C ASP A 907 -7.35 28.27 -52.22
N ILE A 908 -7.63 27.28 -51.36
CA ILE A 908 -7.59 27.46 -49.90
C ILE A 908 -6.17 27.79 -49.43
N ARG A 909 -5.16 27.11 -49.98
CA ARG A 909 -3.75 27.41 -49.69
C ARG A 909 -3.38 28.83 -50.10
N GLY A 910 -3.86 29.29 -51.26
CA GLY A 910 -3.70 30.67 -51.73
C GLY A 910 -4.35 31.69 -50.77
N LEU A 911 -5.59 31.45 -50.34
CA LEU A 911 -6.29 32.34 -49.42
C LEU A 911 -5.60 32.44 -48.05
N LEU A 912 -5.13 31.31 -47.49
CA LEU A 912 -4.36 31.29 -46.25
C LEU A 912 -3.04 32.06 -46.40
N SER A 913 -2.35 31.91 -47.54
CA SER A 913 -1.12 32.67 -47.82
C SER A 913 -1.34 34.19 -47.95
N CYS A 914 -2.58 34.62 -48.25
CA CYS A 914 -3.00 36.01 -48.25
C CYS A 914 -3.49 36.51 -46.87
N GLY A 915 -3.35 35.71 -45.81
CA GLY A 915 -3.71 36.10 -44.44
C GLY A 915 -5.20 35.98 -44.11
N LYS A 916 -5.99 35.26 -44.92
CA LYS A 916 -7.40 34.97 -44.60
C LYS A 916 -7.49 33.94 -43.47
N ASP A 917 -8.32 34.20 -42.47
CA ASP A 917 -8.57 33.26 -41.37
C ASP A 917 -9.61 32.20 -41.78
N ILE A 918 -9.14 31.07 -42.34
CA ILE A 918 -9.98 29.95 -42.77
C ILE A 918 -9.75 28.78 -41.81
N ARG A 919 -10.82 28.34 -41.13
CA ARG A 919 -10.76 27.27 -40.11
C ARG A 919 -11.40 25.95 -40.55
N GLY A 920 -12.22 25.98 -41.60
CA GLY A 920 -12.78 24.78 -42.20
C GLY A 920 -13.50 25.07 -43.51
N TRP A 921 -13.65 24.04 -44.34
CA TRP A 921 -14.39 24.10 -45.60
C TRP A 921 -14.94 22.72 -45.94
N TYR A 922 -15.93 22.70 -46.84
CA TYR A 922 -16.37 21.46 -47.46
C TYR A 922 -15.62 21.25 -48.77
N ASP A 923 -14.82 20.20 -48.85
CA ASP A 923 -14.11 19.82 -50.07
C ASP A 923 -15.06 19.02 -50.97
N ILE A 924 -15.62 19.70 -51.97
CA ILE A 924 -16.60 19.13 -52.90
C ILE A 924 -16.03 17.90 -53.65
N PRO A 925 -14.78 17.90 -54.16
CA PRO A 925 -14.22 16.76 -54.87
C PRO A 925 -14.11 15.49 -54.04
N SER A 926 -13.65 15.58 -52.78
CA SER A 926 -13.53 14.43 -51.88
C SER A 926 -14.79 14.16 -51.04
N GLN A 927 -15.78 15.05 -51.09
CA GLN A 927 -17.00 15.05 -50.27
C GLN A 927 -16.72 15.06 -48.77
N ARG A 928 -15.64 15.71 -48.34
CA ARG A 928 -15.19 15.75 -46.94
C ARG A 928 -15.36 17.13 -46.33
N VAL A 929 -15.61 17.17 -45.03
CA VAL A 929 -15.41 18.39 -44.25
C VAL A 929 -13.95 18.45 -43.82
N CYS A 930 -13.23 19.46 -44.27
CA CYS A 930 -11.84 19.71 -43.90
C CYS A 930 -11.78 20.74 -42.78
N LEU A 931 -11.06 20.43 -41.70
CA LEU A 931 -10.78 21.34 -40.60
C LEU A 931 -9.30 21.68 -40.58
N TYR A 932 -8.97 22.96 -40.68
CA TYR A 932 -7.59 23.43 -40.55
C TYR A 932 -7.36 23.92 -39.13
N LEU A 933 -6.66 23.09 -38.36
CA LEU A 933 -6.35 23.29 -36.95
C LEU A 933 -4.82 23.32 -36.76
N PRO A 934 -4.15 24.41 -37.21
CA PRO A 934 -2.71 24.54 -37.09
C PRO A 934 -2.30 24.68 -35.63
N HIS A 935 -1.26 23.93 -35.26
CA HIS A 935 -0.56 24.06 -33.98
C HIS A 935 0.09 25.45 -33.88
#